data_AF-A0A534TEB4-F1
#
_entry.id   AF-A0A534TEB4-F1
#
_cell.length_a   1.000
_cell.length_b   1.000
_cell.length_c   1.000
_cell.angle_alpha   90.00
_cell.angle_beta   90.00
_cell.angle_gamma   90.00
#
_symmetry.space_group_name_H-M   'P 1'
#
loop_
_entity.id
_entity.type
_entity.pdbx_description
1 polymer ?
#
loop_
_entity_poly.entity_id
_entity_poly.type
_entity_poly.pdbx_seq_one_letter_code
_entity_poly.pdbx_strand_id
1 'polypeptide(L)'
;MKRRLSVTAAIAVAALVLGSAPRAHAVPALYATCRQGLTKASLKFFGKVLKINEKCNDKNLKATGSCAPSTVTDQIPGLVQKLDDGIDKKCPSPPISTAGLFTFLGYPGKCTDPNPGNGFTTTDLKNCMQDAHTNAANALLAIEYNTTSQLSGTALTCQTAISKNAIKLATAELKAIQKCRNGVEAGKIIGILGTNCATQDPTGKTQAAIAKAETKARGGITSKCVAADVTTIGLCSNSNCTTYCGTCDQNCAADCIIATHHREIDTAEITFSDVIDFEYATPNVCGDNAVDLTKEECDGTDDSACPGNCGAPNVCVGGPNAGAACVTNTECPSGACGPFACLCMNGTDTTGAGIPPRDRVIEHANGSDLDNGWTGTSHDAGTVEGGGYVSNDYDCDGPGGPDTLCNVGPTCSGAPHASCTAPVTVTVGGPQVDTSFDPDAFCAGLGQGTCRKDITAVQPHCRLNVKKGCNNFGDCNTIPGDDCVQTFHGPPLPLAAGGTAVCVLNIFREDVVGTRDVASGSSAVRVRQLSQTTGPFGTGAPPPCPVCGGFCQGATPYVCTTDADCVNAAAPHHCVTDHICSGGPNVGKACRHDPPFGGPTAGFGNPSVDCTSNTGQTIGTIDIIFNPATTGSTTMLPSVQCDEAAYSGKACIGGTNNGRPCTTVGDCPSGTCNNQCFCPTGGGQKESPNGCDPACVGGSNDSGPCSVDSECPGGFCHLGDCRSDPSATAVLQPNEGACTQTFEGHCSVTTFKSCQVNNDCTTAGGCPYCQGGETCSLTNKNCFINSGITRQGFVDPDDPRSASTFCITATGSAAVNATAGLPGPGGLIQPETLIHTGF
;
A
#
# COMPACT_ATOMS: atom_id res chain seq x y z
N MET A 1 43.19 -41.30 21.61
CA MET A 1 43.11 -41.20 20.13
C MET A 1 41.77 -41.63 19.52
N LYS A 2 41.07 -42.68 19.99
CA LYS A 2 39.84 -43.18 19.31
C LYS A 2 38.60 -42.26 19.24
N ARG A 3 38.47 -41.20 20.06
CA ARG A 3 37.31 -40.28 20.03
C ARG A 3 37.36 -39.16 18.97
N ARG A 4 38.48 -38.95 18.27
CA ARG A 4 38.61 -37.89 17.24
C ARG A 4 38.36 -38.35 15.80
N LEU A 5 38.07 -39.64 15.55
CA LEU A 5 37.79 -40.13 14.20
C LEU A 5 36.29 -40.06 13.81
N SER A 6 35.37 -40.29 14.76
CA SER A 6 33.93 -40.32 14.46
C SER A 6 33.33 -38.95 14.13
N VAL A 7 33.87 -37.85 14.70
CA VAL A 7 33.37 -36.49 14.44
C VAL A 7 33.73 -36.04 13.01
N THR A 8 34.94 -36.35 12.53
CA THR A 8 35.38 -35.98 11.19
C THR A 8 34.62 -36.75 10.11
N ALA A 9 34.26 -38.01 10.36
CA ALA A 9 33.43 -38.80 9.45
C ALA A 9 31.99 -38.26 9.34
N ALA A 10 31.38 -37.87 10.48
CA ALA A 10 30.04 -37.27 10.48
C ALA A 10 30.01 -35.92 9.72
N ILE A 11 31.02 -35.07 9.90
CA ILE A 11 31.14 -33.79 9.20
C ILE A 11 31.36 -34.00 7.69
N ALA A 12 32.14 -35.00 7.28
CA ALA A 12 32.36 -35.30 5.86
C ALA A 12 31.09 -35.83 5.17
N VAL A 13 30.26 -36.62 5.86
CA VAL A 13 28.97 -37.11 5.32
C VAL A 13 27.95 -35.97 5.25
N ALA A 14 27.86 -35.12 6.29
CA ALA A 14 27.01 -33.93 6.25
C ALA A 14 27.40 -32.97 5.12
N ALA A 15 28.70 -32.76 4.89
CA ALA A 15 29.21 -31.91 3.80
C ALA A 15 28.98 -32.51 2.40
N LEU A 16 28.90 -33.85 2.25
CA LEU A 16 28.53 -34.47 0.97
C LEU A 16 27.03 -34.38 0.69
N VAL A 17 26.17 -34.51 1.72
CA VAL A 17 24.71 -34.42 1.56
C VAL A 17 24.25 -32.98 1.32
N LEU A 18 24.87 -31.99 1.96
CA LEU A 18 24.61 -30.56 1.71
C LEU A 18 25.17 -30.05 0.36
N GLY A 19 25.92 -30.88 -0.37
CA GLY A 19 26.53 -30.51 -1.65
C GLY A 19 25.69 -30.80 -2.89
N SER A 20 24.53 -31.44 -2.76
CA SER A 20 23.74 -31.97 -3.89
C SER A 20 22.29 -31.53 -3.97
N ALA A 21 21.81 -30.66 -3.08
CA ALA A 21 20.53 -29.98 -3.29
C ALA A 21 20.67 -29.02 -4.49
N PRO A 22 19.80 -29.07 -5.53
CA PRO A 22 19.76 -28.03 -6.54
C PRO A 22 19.45 -26.70 -5.85
N ARG A 23 20.13 -25.63 -6.26
CA ARG A 23 19.86 -24.29 -5.71
C ARG A 23 18.56 -23.79 -6.34
N ALA A 24 17.56 -23.48 -5.51
CA ALA A 24 16.17 -23.17 -5.91
C ALA A 24 15.95 -21.97 -6.86
N HIS A 25 17.01 -21.31 -7.36
CA HIS A 25 16.95 -20.26 -8.38
C HIS A 25 18.02 -20.41 -9.48
N ALA A 26 18.77 -21.52 -9.50
CA ALA A 26 19.89 -21.72 -10.44
C ALA A 26 19.41 -22.40 -11.73
N VAL A 27 18.93 -21.59 -12.66
CA VAL A 27 18.54 -22.01 -14.01
C VAL A 27 19.65 -22.87 -14.66
N PRO A 28 19.35 -24.06 -15.19
CA PRO A 28 20.39 -24.92 -15.77
C PRO A 28 21.12 -24.21 -16.91
N ALA A 29 22.45 -24.42 -16.97
CA ALA A 29 23.37 -23.59 -17.75
C ALA A 29 23.04 -23.47 -19.26
N LEU A 30 22.26 -24.41 -19.82
CA LEU A 30 21.77 -24.37 -21.19
C LEU A 30 20.75 -23.23 -21.41
N TYR A 31 19.72 -23.17 -20.56
CA TYR A 31 18.66 -22.16 -20.59
C TYR A 31 19.23 -20.77 -20.28
N ALA A 32 20.06 -20.66 -19.23
CA ALA A 32 20.76 -19.43 -18.89
C ALA A 32 21.68 -18.93 -20.03
N THR A 33 22.26 -19.84 -20.84
CA THR A 33 23.05 -19.45 -22.02
C THR A 33 22.18 -18.87 -23.15
N CYS A 34 20.97 -19.41 -23.35
CA CYS A 34 19.98 -18.87 -24.28
C CYS A 34 19.50 -17.49 -23.83
N ARG A 35 19.02 -17.35 -22.59
CA ARG A 35 18.50 -16.07 -22.05
C ARG A 35 19.57 -14.97 -22.01
N GLN A 36 20.81 -15.28 -21.64
CA GLN A 36 21.97 -14.36 -21.78
C GLN A 36 22.33 -14.01 -23.23
N GLY A 37 21.98 -14.87 -24.18
CA GLY A 37 22.15 -14.63 -25.61
C GLY A 37 21.11 -13.68 -26.16
N LEU A 38 19.84 -14.00 -25.88
CA LEU A 38 18.64 -13.26 -26.21
C LEU A 38 18.72 -11.81 -25.72
N THR A 39 18.76 -11.59 -24.40
CA THR A 39 18.87 -10.27 -23.75
C THR A 39 20.01 -9.41 -24.34
N LYS A 40 21.16 -10.03 -24.63
CA LYS A 40 22.31 -9.35 -25.21
C LYS A 40 22.18 -9.04 -26.70
N ALA A 41 21.34 -9.77 -27.43
CA ALA A 41 21.01 -9.51 -28.82
C ALA A 41 19.90 -8.45 -28.92
N SER A 42 18.84 -8.61 -28.13
CA SER A 42 17.70 -7.69 -27.98
C SER A 42 18.12 -6.28 -27.54
N LEU A 43 18.88 -6.11 -26.45
CA LEU A 43 19.48 -4.82 -26.05
C LEU A 43 20.25 -4.12 -27.20
N LYS A 44 20.97 -4.89 -28.03
CA LYS A 44 21.71 -4.32 -29.17
C LYS A 44 20.77 -3.95 -30.31
N PHE A 45 19.74 -4.74 -30.56
CA PHE A 45 18.74 -4.46 -31.59
C PHE A 45 17.99 -3.18 -31.23
N PHE A 46 17.36 -3.14 -30.07
CA PHE A 46 16.65 -1.98 -29.50
C PHE A 46 17.48 -0.69 -29.53
N GLY A 47 18.67 -0.70 -28.92
CA GLY A 47 19.57 0.45 -28.91
C GLY A 47 20.13 0.85 -30.28
N LYS A 48 19.97 0.03 -31.32
CA LYS A 48 20.30 0.35 -32.71
C LYS A 48 19.10 0.88 -33.49
N VAL A 49 17.90 0.34 -33.27
CA VAL A 49 16.65 0.87 -33.84
C VAL A 49 16.44 2.31 -33.38
N LEU A 50 16.48 2.55 -32.06
CA LEU A 50 16.45 3.88 -31.46
C LEU A 50 17.44 4.85 -32.15
N LYS A 51 18.69 4.41 -32.31
CA LYS A 51 19.78 5.23 -32.88
C LYS A 51 19.71 5.47 -34.40
N ILE A 52 19.00 4.64 -35.14
CA ILE A 52 18.79 4.86 -36.58
C ILE A 52 17.65 5.86 -36.77
N ASN A 53 16.57 5.71 -36.01
CA ASN A 53 15.47 6.66 -35.97
C ASN A 53 15.89 8.05 -35.46
N GLU A 54 16.62 8.15 -34.33
CA GLU A 54 17.20 9.42 -33.82
C GLU A 54 17.93 10.19 -34.92
N LYS A 55 18.85 9.53 -35.62
CA LYS A 55 19.58 10.15 -36.74
C LYS A 55 18.71 10.55 -37.92
N CYS A 56 17.59 9.87 -38.14
CA CYS A 56 16.66 10.18 -39.22
C CYS A 56 15.78 11.38 -38.86
N ASN A 57 15.25 11.39 -37.63
CA ASN A 57 14.45 12.47 -37.08
C ASN A 57 15.29 13.74 -36.94
N ASP A 58 16.50 13.68 -36.36
CA ASP A 58 17.44 14.83 -36.27
C ASP A 58 17.75 15.45 -37.64
N LYS A 59 17.88 14.62 -38.69
CA LYS A 59 18.05 15.13 -40.07
C LYS A 59 16.80 15.84 -40.58
N ASN A 60 15.62 15.26 -40.37
CA ASN A 60 14.35 15.82 -40.82
C ASN A 60 13.97 17.10 -40.06
N LEU A 61 14.31 17.20 -38.77
CA LEU A 61 14.21 18.44 -38.00
C LEU A 61 15.18 19.51 -38.50
N LYS A 62 16.40 19.14 -38.88
CA LYS A 62 17.37 20.11 -39.43
C LYS A 62 16.97 20.62 -40.81
N ALA A 63 16.40 19.75 -41.65
CA ALA A 63 15.80 20.11 -42.94
C ALA A 63 14.82 19.02 -43.38
N THR A 64 13.54 19.38 -43.51
CA THR A 64 12.43 18.45 -43.78
C THR A 64 12.70 17.58 -45.02
N GLY A 65 12.54 16.26 -44.89
CA GLY A 65 12.78 15.30 -45.97
C GLY A 65 14.25 14.89 -46.17
N SER A 66 15.20 15.40 -45.37
CA SER A 66 16.63 15.01 -45.46
C SER A 66 16.93 13.58 -45.00
N CYS A 67 15.94 12.87 -44.47
CA CYS A 67 15.95 11.43 -44.28
C CYS A 67 14.61 10.85 -44.76
N ALA A 68 14.65 10.10 -45.87
CA ALA A 68 13.50 9.36 -46.36
C ALA A 68 13.16 8.22 -45.38
N PRO A 69 11.87 7.89 -45.12
CA PRO A 69 11.48 6.79 -44.24
C PRO A 69 12.15 5.46 -44.58
N SER A 70 12.36 5.17 -45.87
CA SER A 70 13.09 3.99 -46.33
C SER A 70 14.52 3.90 -45.77
N THR A 71 15.17 5.02 -45.44
CA THR A 71 16.52 5.01 -44.82
C THR A 71 16.53 4.26 -43.49
N VAL A 72 15.42 4.27 -42.75
CA VAL A 72 15.21 3.46 -41.54
C VAL A 72 14.82 2.04 -41.94
N THR A 73 13.78 1.90 -42.76
CA THR A 73 13.20 0.60 -43.17
C THR A 73 14.23 -0.32 -43.85
N ASP A 74 15.15 0.22 -44.64
CA ASP A 74 16.21 -0.52 -45.35
C ASP A 74 17.30 -1.03 -44.39
N GLN A 75 17.50 -0.37 -43.24
CA GLN A 75 18.52 -0.75 -42.25
C GLN A 75 18.02 -1.71 -41.19
N ILE A 76 16.71 -1.73 -40.89
CA ILE A 76 16.09 -2.64 -39.92
C ILE A 76 16.35 -4.12 -40.27
N PRO A 77 16.17 -4.63 -41.51
CA PRO A 77 16.49 -6.01 -41.88
C PRO A 77 17.94 -6.43 -41.54
N GLY A 78 18.89 -5.51 -41.70
CA GLY A 78 20.29 -5.73 -41.34
C GLY A 78 20.57 -5.70 -39.83
N LEU A 79 19.61 -5.25 -39.01
CA LEU A 79 19.62 -5.40 -37.55
C LEU A 79 18.85 -6.65 -37.11
N VAL A 80 17.71 -6.95 -37.74
CA VAL A 80 16.91 -8.17 -37.57
C VAL A 80 17.81 -9.40 -37.75
N GLN A 81 18.55 -9.50 -38.85
CA GLN A 81 19.48 -10.62 -39.06
C GLN A 81 20.51 -10.75 -37.91
N LYS A 82 20.94 -9.64 -37.29
CA LYS A 82 21.91 -9.67 -36.18
C LYS A 82 21.28 -10.01 -34.83
N LEU A 83 19.97 -9.80 -34.68
CA LEU A 83 19.18 -10.31 -33.56
C LEU A 83 19.03 -11.82 -33.72
N ASP A 84 18.58 -12.26 -34.89
CA ASP A 84 18.39 -13.67 -35.25
C ASP A 84 19.68 -14.49 -35.13
N ASP A 85 20.78 -14.04 -35.73
CA ASP A 85 22.13 -14.62 -35.57
C ASP A 85 22.57 -14.70 -34.10
N GLY A 86 22.10 -13.75 -33.27
CA GLY A 86 22.41 -13.67 -31.85
C GLY A 86 21.64 -14.70 -31.03
N ILE A 87 20.36 -14.90 -31.37
CA ILE A 87 19.46 -15.90 -30.80
C ILE A 87 19.92 -17.31 -31.22
N ASP A 88 20.09 -17.58 -32.51
CA ASP A 88 20.50 -18.89 -33.04
C ASP A 88 21.85 -19.36 -32.49
N LYS A 89 22.77 -18.43 -32.25
CA LYS A 89 24.10 -18.72 -31.67
C LYS A 89 24.04 -19.14 -30.18
N LYS A 90 22.92 -18.93 -29.51
CA LYS A 90 22.82 -19.05 -28.05
C LYS A 90 21.65 -19.85 -27.53
N CYS A 91 20.58 -19.99 -28.29
CA CYS A 91 19.43 -20.82 -28.02
C CYS A 91 19.55 -22.11 -28.86
N PRO A 92 20.04 -23.21 -28.26
CA PRO A 92 20.51 -24.37 -29.01
C PRO A 92 19.38 -25.37 -29.29
N SER A 93 19.68 -26.32 -30.17
CA SER A 93 18.97 -27.59 -30.34
C SER A 93 19.96 -28.62 -30.95
N PRO A 94 19.84 -29.94 -30.70
CA PRO A 94 19.33 -30.67 -29.51
C PRO A 94 20.33 -30.65 -28.32
N PRO A 95 20.19 -31.45 -27.22
CA PRO A 95 19.29 -32.59 -26.98
C PRO A 95 17.86 -32.22 -26.58
N ILE A 96 17.60 -30.97 -26.18
CA ILE A 96 16.25 -30.50 -25.82
C ILE A 96 15.53 -30.05 -27.09
N SER A 97 14.21 -30.32 -27.17
CA SER A 97 13.36 -29.77 -28.24
C SER A 97 13.23 -28.25 -28.08
N THR A 98 13.02 -27.53 -29.18
CA THR A 98 12.79 -26.07 -29.13
C THR A 98 11.58 -25.73 -28.27
N ALA A 99 10.50 -26.52 -28.35
CA ALA A 99 9.35 -26.39 -27.46
C ALA A 99 9.75 -26.47 -25.98
N GLY A 100 10.48 -27.52 -25.56
CA GLY A 100 10.93 -27.66 -24.17
C GLY A 100 11.90 -26.57 -23.71
N LEU A 101 12.73 -26.03 -24.62
CA LEU A 101 13.57 -24.87 -24.34
C LEU A 101 12.74 -23.62 -24.03
N PHE A 102 11.69 -23.38 -24.81
CA PHE A 102 10.87 -22.17 -24.71
C PHE A 102 9.84 -22.24 -23.59
N THR A 103 9.23 -23.40 -23.33
CA THR A 103 8.37 -23.62 -22.15
C THR A 103 9.16 -23.35 -20.86
N PHE A 104 10.36 -23.92 -20.71
CA PHE A 104 11.21 -23.64 -19.53
C PHE A 104 11.59 -22.16 -19.42
N LEU A 105 11.79 -21.47 -20.55
CA LEU A 105 12.11 -20.04 -20.57
C LEU A 105 10.89 -19.12 -20.48
N GLY A 106 9.70 -19.64 -20.19
CA GLY A 106 8.46 -18.89 -19.95
C GLY A 106 7.71 -18.42 -21.19
N TYR A 107 8.11 -18.87 -22.38
CA TYR A 107 7.46 -18.48 -23.63
C TYR A 107 6.21 -19.34 -23.90
N PRO A 108 5.15 -18.77 -24.52
CA PRO A 108 5.12 -17.48 -25.22
C PRO A 108 5.17 -16.23 -24.32
N GLY A 109 4.72 -16.29 -23.06
CA GLY A 109 4.67 -15.12 -22.18
C GLY A 109 3.83 -14.00 -22.80
N LYS A 110 4.43 -12.81 -22.99
CA LYS A 110 3.80 -11.67 -23.70
C LYS A 110 3.88 -11.77 -25.24
N CYS A 111 4.61 -12.74 -25.80
CA CYS A 111 4.69 -12.96 -27.24
C CYS A 111 3.39 -13.55 -27.80
N THR A 112 3.09 -13.22 -29.06
CA THR A 112 2.06 -13.93 -29.83
C THR A 112 2.65 -15.20 -30.46
N ASP A 113 1.83 -16.25 -30.55
CA ASP A 113 2.07 -17.41 -31.44
C ASP A 113 1.10 -17.29 -32.63
N PRO A 114 1.56 -16.87 -33.83
CA PRO A 114 0.70 -16.72 -35.00
C PRO A 114 0.25 -18.07 -35.61
N ASN A 115 0.88 -19.19 -35.23
CA ASN A 115 0.68 -20.50 -35.87
C ASN A 115 0.48 -21.63 -34.84
N PRO A 116 -0.43 -21.52 -33.85
CA PRO A 116 -0.44 -22.34 -32.63
C PRO A 116 -0.50 -23.87 -32.83
N GLY A 117 -0.80 -24.36 -34.04
CA GLY A 117 -0.68 -25.76 -34.42
C GLY A 117 0.75 -26.30 -34.60
N ASN A 118 1.79 -25.46 -34.59
CA ASN A 118 3.20 -25.91 -34.55
C ASN A 118 3.84 -25.79 -33.15
N GLY A 119 3.19 -25.08 -32.23
CA GLY A 119 3.73 -24.69 -30.92
C GLY A 119 4.85 -23.66 -31.01
N PHE A 120 5.04 -22.85 -29.97
CA PHE A 120 5.96 -21.71 -29.99
C PHE A 120 7.38 -22.08 -30.45
N THR A 121 7.81 -21.54 -31.59
CA THR A 121 9.11 -21.85 -32.21
C THR A 121 10.14 -20.72 -32.04
N THR A 122 11.39 -21.00 -32.43
CA THR A 122 12.44 -19.98 -32.49
C THR A 122 12.10 -18.86 -33.48
N THR A 123 11.27 -19.15 -34.50
CA THR A 123 10.79 -18.13 -35.45
C THR A 123 9.78 -17.20 -34.78
N ASP A 124 8.88 -17.73 -33.94
CA ASP A 124 7.88 -16.93 -33.23
C ASP A 124 8.55 -16.08 -32.14
N LEU A 125 9.56 -16.63 -31.44
CA LEU A 125 10.43 -15.86 -30.55
C LEU A 125 11.12 -14.69 -31.29
N LYS A 126 11.72 -14.96 -32.46
CA LYS A 126 12.42 -13.94 -33.26
C LYS A 126 11.44 -12.84 -33.68
N ASN A 127 10.31 -13.20 -34.27
CA ASN A 127 9.27 -12.24 -34.70
C ASN A 127 8.81 -11.38 -33.50
N CYS A 128 8.49 -12.01 -32.37
CA CYS A 128 8.12 -11.30 -31.14
C CYS A 128 9.20 -10.31 -30.70
N MET A 129 10.47 -10.72 -30.63
CA MET A 129 11.55 -9.81 -30.24
C MET A 129 11.72 -8.66 -31.22
N GLN A 130 11.60 -8.92 -32.52
CA GLN A 130 11.70 -7.90 -33.56
C GLN A 130 10.58 -6.86 -33.42
N ASP A 131 9.34 -7.31 -33.29
CA ASP A 131 8.15 -6.44 -33.20
C ASP A 131 8.12 -5.67 -31.88
N ALA A 132 8.24 -6.35 -30.74
CA ALA A 132 8.17 -5.73 -29.41
C ALA A 132 9.23 -4.62 -29.23
N HIS A 133 10.50 -4.92 -29.53
CA HIS A 133 11.58 -3.93 -29.39
C HIS A 133 11.50 -2.82 -30.44
N THR A 134 10.91 -3.06 -31.60
CA THR A 134 10.67 -1.99 -32.59
C THR A 134 9.53 -1.08 -32.13
N ASN A 135 8.44 -1.64 -31.60
CA ASN A 135 7.29 -0.90 -31.08
C ASN A 135 7.70 -0.04 -29.87
N ALA A 136 8.38 -0.61 -28.88
CA ALA A 136 8.87 0.12 -27.72
C ALA A 136 9.86 1.24 -28.10
N ALA A 137 10.79 0.97 -29.03
CA ALA A 137 11.69 2.00 -29.53
C ALA A 137 10.93 3.15 -30.20
N ASN A 138 9.91 2.84 -31.00
CA ASN A 138 9.08 3.84 -31.67
C ASN A 138 8.20 4.61 -30.68
N ALA A 139 7.70 3.98 -29.61
CA ALA A 139 6.93 4.63 -28.56
C ALA A 139 7.75 5.71 -27.82
N LEU A 140 8.98 5.37 -27.39
CA LEU A 140 9.90 6.34 -26.76
C LEU A 140 10.22 7.51 -27.70
N LEU A 141 10.47 7.23 -28.97
CA LEU A 141 10.75 8.26 -29.97
C LEU A 141 9.52 9.16 -30.26
N ALA A 142 8.31 8.63 -30.17
CA ALA A 142 7.09 9.43 -30.29
C ALA A 142 6.89 10.39 -29.10
N ILE A 143 7.40 10.03 -27.91
CA ILE A 143 7.47 10.94 -26.75
C ILE A 143 8.49 12.04 -27.01
N GLU A 144 9.71 11.66 -27.41
CA GLU A 144 10.82 12.60 -27.67
C GLU A 144 10.53 13.61 -28.79
N TYR A 145 9.96 13.16 -29.91
CA TYR A 145 9.85 13.93 -31.16
C TYR A 145 8.43 14.49 -31.40
N ASN A 146 7.87 15.20 -30.42
CA ASN A 146 6.52 15.81 -30.50
C ASN A 146 6.42 17.03 -31.45
N THR A 147 7.44 17.29 -32.28
CA THR A 147 7.44 18.39 -33.27
C THR A 147 7.79 17.90 -34.66
N THR A 148 6.96 18.30 -35.63
CA THR A 148 7.12 18.00 -37.07
C THR A 148 7.73 19.17 -37.84
N SER A 149 7.95 20.30 -37.18
CA SER A 149 8.48 21.53 -37.79
C SER A 149 10.01 21.51 -37.86
N GLN A 150 10.56 22.21 -38.86
CA GLN A 150 12.01 22.37 -38.97
C GLN A 150 12.55 23.21 -37.79
N LEU A 151 13.51 22.66 -37.05
CA LEU A 151 14.17 23.33 -35.92
C LEU A 151 15.53 23.90 -36.35
N SER A 152 15.97 24.94 -35.63
CA SER A 152 17.30 25.51 -35.79
C SER A 152 17.85 26.02 -34.45
N GLY A 153 19.12 26.44 -34.43
CA GLY A 153 19.73 27.08 -33.26
C GLY A 153 19.75 26.22 -31.99
N THR A 154 19.34 26.83 -30.87
CA THR A 154 19.32 26.21 -29.54
C THR A 154 18.23 25.13 -29.43
N ALA A 155 17.03 25.36 -29.98
CA ALA A 155 15.95 24.37 -29.96
C ALA A 155 16.33 23.03 -30.62
N LEU A 156 16.99 23.08 -31.79
CA LEU A 156 17.54 21.87 -32.42
C LEU A 156 18.64 21.23 -31.55
N THR A 157 19.48 22.04 -30.89
CA THR A 157 20.54 21.54 -29.99
C THR A 157 19.95 20.84 -28.76
N CYS A 158 18.86 21.38 -28.20
CA CYS A 158 18.11 20.81 -27.10
C CYS A 158 17.43 19.49 -27.49
N GLN A 159 16.68 19.46 -28.59
CA GLN A 159 16.02 18.24 -29.10
C GLN A 159 17.03 17.10 -29.31
N THR A 160 18.13 17.40 -30.00
CA THR A 160 19.23 16.46 -30.22
C THR A 160 19.95 16.05 -28.92
N ALA A 161 19.92 16.87 -27.87
CA ALA A 161 20.47 16.51 -26.57
C ALA A 161 19.52 15.59 -25.78
N ILE A 162 18.20 15.81 -25.88
CA ILE A 162 17.16 14.95 -25.31
C ILE A 162 17.30 13.53 -25.86
N SER A 163 17.13 13.32 -27.17
CA SER A 163 17.18 11.97 -27.77
C SER A 163 18.49 11.24 -27.52
N LYS A 164 19.63 11.93 -27.61
CA LYS A 164 20.95 11.33 -27.34
C LYS A 164 21.18 10.96 -25.89
N ASN A 165 20.42 11.49 -24.94
CA ASN A 165 20.53 11.15 -23.52
C ASN A 165 19.46 10.15 -23.10
N ALA A 166 18.24 10.27 -23.62
CA ALA A 166 17.15 9.30 -23.55
C ALA A 166 17.60 7.89 -23.98
N ILE A 167 18.19 7.75 -25.18
CA ILE A 167 18.75 6.48 -25.67
C ILE A 167 19.87 5.93 -24.76
N LYS A 168 20.67 6.80 -24.13
CA LYS A 168 21.72 6.36 -23.18
C LYS A 168 21.13 5.90 -21.85
N LEU A 169 20.02 6.48 -21.41
CA LEU A 169 19.29 6.08 -20.21
C LEU A 169 18.75 4.67 -20.41
N ALA A 170 17.81 4.48 -21.34
CA ALA A 170 17.19 3.19 -21.62
C ALA A 170 18.22 2.07 -21.87
N THR A 171 19.26 2.32 -22.67
CA THR A 171 20.30 1.28 -22.93
C THR A 171 21.29 1.05 -21.78
N ALA A 172 21.37 1.95 -20.79
CA ALA A 172 22.14 1.73 -19.56
C ALA A 172 21.31 1.00 -18.49
N GLU A 173 20.04 1.37 -18.39
CA GLU A 173 19.04 0.81 -17.48
C GLU A 173 18.68 -0.63 -17.82
N LEU A 174 18.20 -0.89 -19.05
CA LEU A 174 17.89 -2.26 -19.52
C LEU A 174 19.09 -3.19 -19.28
N LYS A 175 20.30 -2.68 -19.55
CA LYS A 175 21.56 -3.41 -19.31
C LYS A 175 21.92 -3.59 -17.83
N ALA A 176 21.45 -2.74 -16.93
CA ALA A 176 21.62 -2.90 -15.49
C ALA A 176 20.68 -4.00 -14.98
N ILE A 177 19.39 -3.92 -15.32
CA ILE A 177 18.36 -4.89 -14.93
C ILE A 177 18.66 -6.27 -15.53
N GLN A 178 18.98 -6.36 -16.82
CA GLN A 178 19.46 -7.60 -17.44
C GLN A 178 20.62 -8.24 -16.68
N LYS A 179 21.59 -7.47 -16.16
CA LYS A 179 22.70 -8.05 -15.38
C LYS A 179 22.25 -8.57 -14.03
N CYS A 180 21.25 -7.93 -13.42
CA CYS A 180 20.66 -8.37 -12.18
C CYS A 180 19.83 -9.64 -12.39
N ARG A 181 18.89 -9.67 -13.35
CA ARG A 181 18.07 -10.86 -13.67
C ARG A 181 18.95 -12.06 -14.07
N ASN A 182 19.91 -11.88 -14.99
CA ASN A 182 20.95 -12.91 -15.30
C ASN A 182 21.84 -13.28 -14.09
N GLY A 183 21.91 -12.43 -13.07
CA GLY A 183 22.64 -12.66 -11.81
C GLY A 183 21.84 -13.51 -10.83
N VAL A 184 20.53 -13.30 -10.75
CA VAL A 184 19.57 -14.10 -9.99
C VAL A 184 19.52 -15.53 -10.55
N GLU A 185 19.26 -15.69 -11.85
CA GLU A 185 19.24 -16.99 -12.55
C GLU A 185 20.55 -17.79 -12.45
N ALA A 186 21.68 -17.09 -12.34
CA ALA A 186 22.99 -17.71 -12.17
C ALA A 186 23.32 -18.04 -10.70
N GLY A 187 22.40 -17.80 -9.76
CA GLY A 187 22.60 -17.95 -8.32
C GLY A 187 23.73 -17.08 -7.75
N LYS A 188 23.97 -15.91 -8.36
CA LYS A 188 25.01 -14.93 -7.95
C LYS A 188 24.44 -13.76 -7.16
N ILE A 189 23.16 -13.47 -7.35
CA ILE A 189 22.35 -12.56 -6.56
C ILE A 189 21.25 -13.43 -5.95
N ILE A 190 20.97 -13.24 -4.67
CA ILE A 190 20.05 -14.06 -3.87
C ILE A 190 19.22 -13.15 -2.95
N GLY A 191 18.04 -13.60 -2.53
CA GLY A 191 17.16 -12.83 -1.63
C GLY A 191 16.30 -11.77 -2.32
N ILE A 192 16.16 -11.83 -3.66
CA ILE A 192 15.22 -11.02 -4.44
C ILE A 192 14.64 -11.82 -5.61
N LEU A 193 13.44 -11.44 -6.05
CA LEU A 193 12.89 -11.84 -7.35
C LEU A 193 13.54 -11.05 -8.49
N GLY A 194 13.62 -11.65 -9.68
CA GLY A 194 14.19 -10.99 -10.86
C GLY A 194 13.40 -9.74 -11.31
N THR A 195 12.08 -9.76 -11.13
CA THR A 195 11.19 -8.62 -11.36
C THR A 195 11.52 -7.41 -10.46
N ASN A 196 12.05 -7.64 -9.26
CA ASN A 196 12.41 -6.56 -8.33
C ASN A 196 13.83 -6.03 -8.54
N CYS A 197 14.50 -6.37 -9.65
CA CYS A 197 15.91 -6.03 -9.86
C CYS A 197 16.21 -4.52 -9.91
N ALA A 198 15.32 -3.69 -10.48
CA ALA A 198 15.50 -2.24 -10.49
C ALA A 198 15.52 -1.61 -9.09
N THR A 199 14.76 -2.16 -8.14
CA THR A 199 14.50 -1.53 -6.83
C THR A 199 15.20 -2.25 -5.68
N GLN A 200 15.29 -3.58 -5.68
CA GLN A 200 15.68 -4.39 -4.52
C GLN A 200 17.04 -5.10 -4.61
N ASP A 201 17.80 -5.03 -5.73
CA ASP A 201 19.15 -5.64 -5.86
C ASP A 201 19.99 -5.43 -4.58
N PRO A 202 20.25 -6.50 -3.79
CA PRO A 202 20.86 -6.38 -2.47
C PRO A 202 22.35 -6.02 -2.55
N THR A 203 22.94 -6.03 -3.75
CA THR A 203 24.29 -5.54 -3.97
C THR A 203 24.35 -4.02 -4.18
N GLY A 204 23.20 -3.35 -4.33
CA GLY A 204 23.06 -1.91 -4.61
C GLY A 204 23.58 -1.48 -5.99
N LYS A 205 24.01 -2.42 -6.84
CA LYS A 205 24.73 -2.12 -8.09
C LYS A 205 23.79 -1.72 -9.20
N THR A 206 22.57 -2.25 -9.20
CA THR A 206 21.56 -1.98 -10.22
C THR A 206 21.00 -0.57 -10.00
N GLN A 207 20.51 -0.27 -8.79
CA GLN A 207 20.09 1.09 -8.39
C GLN A 207 21.20 2.12 -8.65
N ALA A 208 22.45 1.85 -8.23
CA ALA A 208 23.57 2.77 -8.46
C ALA A 208 23.97 2.92 -9.94
N ALA A 209 23.62 1.97 -10.82
CA ALA A 209 23.82 2.09 -12.25
C ALA A 209 22.69 2.90 -12.91
N ILE A 210 21.44 2.71 -12.47
CA ILE A 210 20.24 3.40 -12.94
C ILE A 210 20.29 4.88 -12.53
N ALA A 211 20.46 5.19 -11.23
CA ALA A 211 20.61 6.57 -10.73
C ALA A 211 21.78 7.34 -11.41
N LYS A 212 22.84 6.62 -11.78
CA LYS A 212 23.98 7.18 -12.54
C LYS A 212 23.68 7.42 -14.01
N ALA A 213 22.73 6.69 -14.60
CA ALA A 213 22.21 6.93 -15.93
C ALA A 213 21.27 8.15 -15.91
N GLU A 214 20.32 8.21 -14.97
CA GLU A 214 19.43 9.36 -14.74
C GLU A 214 20.21 10.67 -14.54
N THR A 215 21.17 10.69 -13.60
CA THR A 215 22.01 11.87 -13.31
C THR A 215 22.70 12.39 -14.57
N LYS A 216 23.16 11.47 -15.45
CA LYS A 216 23.79 11.81 -16.73
C LYS A 216 22.79 12.25 -17.78
N ALA A 217 21.59 11.68 -17.79
CA ALA A 217 20.53 12.10 -18.70
C ALA A 217 20.08 13.52 -18.36
N ARG A 218 19.71 13.75 -17.09
CA ARG A 218 19.35 15.06 -16.54
C ARG A 218 20.41 16.12 -16.82
N GLY A 219 21.66 15.91 -16.37
CA GLY A 219 22.75 16.87 -16.63
C GLY A 219 23.10 17.04 -18.12
N GLY A 220 22.85 16.02 -18.95
CA GLY A 220 23.03 16.07 -20.40
C GLY A 220 21.95 16.89 -21.12
N ILE A 221 20.72 16.92 -20.59
CA ILE A 221 19.58 17.69 -21.08
C ILE A 221 19.67 19.14 -20.57
N THR A 222 19.77 19.34 -19.25
CA THR A 222 19.75 20.67 -18.62
C THR A 222 20.95 21.54 -19.02
N SER A 223 22.08 20.95 -19.42
CA SER A 223 23.24 21.70 -19.94
C SER A 223 23.13 22.10 -21.42
N LYS A 224 22.02 21.76 -22.10
CA LYS A 224 21.79 21.98 -23.55
C LYS A 224 20.40 22.51 -23.90
N CYS A 225 19.48 22.55 -22.94
CA CYS A 225 18.12 23.04 -23.07
C CYS A 225 17.87 24.23 -22.13
N VAL A 226 17.02 25.15 -22.57
CA VAL A 226 16.37 26.16 -21.70
C VAL A 226 14.84 26.12 -21.91
N ALA A 227 14.04 26.66 -20.99
CA ALA A 227 12.58 26.63 -21.08
C ALA A 227 11.98 27.07 -22.43
N ALA A 228 12.55 28.09 -23.07
CA ALA A 228 12.14 28.53 -24.41
C ALA A 228 12.36 27.46 -25.49
N ASP A 229 13.46 26.70 -25.42
CA ASP A 229 13.73 25.58 -26.33
C ASP A 229 12.73 24.44 -26.08
N VAL A 230 12.50 24.06 -24.82
CA VAL A 230 11.58 22.96 -24.44
C VAL A 230 10.14 23.26 -24.85
N THR A 231 9.71 24.52 -24.72
CA THR A 231 8.43 25.00 -25.24
C THR A 231 8.38 24.92 -26.77
N THR A 232 9.45 25.32 -27.46
CA THR A 232 9.53 25.33 -28.94
C THR A 232 9.49 23.93 -29.55
N ILE A 233 10.04 22.92 -28.87
CA ILE A 233 9.97 21.51 -29.31
C ILE A 233 8.66 20.82 -28.93
N GLY A 234 7.79 21.46 -28.15
CA GLY A 234 6.46 20.95 -27.80
C GLY A 234 6.46 19.78 -26.82
N LEU A 235 7.58 19.49 -26.13
CA LEU A 235 7.70 18.29 -25.28
C LEU A 235 6.69 18.30 -24.11
N CYS A 236 6.53 19.44 -23.43
CA CYS A 236 5.56 19.59 -22.33
C CYS A 236 4.10 19.47 -22.78
N SER A 237 3.82 19.64 -24.07
CA SER A 237 2.48 19.47 -24.66
C SER A 237 2.22 18.03 -25.09
N ASN A 238 3.19 17.13 -24.93
CA ASN A 238 2.97 15.69 -25.07
C ASN A 238 2.20 15.19 -23.84
N SER A 239 1.10 14.46 -24.04
CA SER A 239 0.29 13.90 -22.95
C SER A 239 1.06 12.93 -22.03
N ASN A 240 2.18 12.38 -22.52
CA ASN A 240 3.09 11.57 -21.70
C ASN A 240 4.00 12.40 -20.79
N CYS A 241 4.11 13.72 -21.02
CA CYS A 241 4.94 14.63 -20.22
C CYS A 241 4.14 15.57 -19.32
N THR A 242 2.87 15.86 -19.65
CA THR A 242 2.04 16.83 -18.90
C THR A 242 1.94 16.52 -17.41
N THR A 243 1.92 15.25 -17.02
CA THR A 243 1.77 14.81 -15.62
C THR A 243 3.07 14.94 -14.81
N TYR A 244 4.23 15.03 -15.46
CA TYR A 244 5.55 15.09 -14.80
C TYR A 244 6.11 16.51 -14.66
N CYS A 245 5.32 17.53 -15.02
CA CYS A 245 5.81 18.90 -15.20
C CYS A 245 4.91 19.95 -14.53
N GLY A 246 5.41 20.60 -13.47
CA GLY A 246 4.80 21.83 -12.93
C GLY A 246 5.07 23.06 -13.80
N THR A 247 6.28 23.17 -14.36
CA THR A 247 6.70 24.24 -15.30
C THR A 247 7.33 23.65 -16.55
N CYS A 248 7.05 24.24 -17.72
CA CYS A 248 7.62 23.77 -18.99
C CYS A 248 9.06 24.26 -19.17
N ASP A 249 10.01 23.54 -18.57
CA ASP A 249 11.44 23.87 -18.59
C ASP A 249 12.35 22.64 -18.81
N GLN A 250 13.68 22.88 -18.79
CA GLN A 250 14.69 21.84 -19.01
C GLN A 250 14.78 20.78 -17.90
N ASN A 251 14.24 21.04 -16.70
CA ASN A 251 14.11 20.04 -15.64
C ASN A 251 12.91 19.14 -15.96
N CYS A 252 11.72 19.71 -16.20
CA CYS A 252 10.55 19.00 -16.72
C CYS A 252 10.88 18.10 -17.93
N ALA A 253 11.69 18.60 -18.88
CA ALA A 253 12.14 17.80 -20.02
C ALA A 253 13.01 16.60 -19.60
N ALA A 254 13.84 16.72 -18.56
CA ALA A 254 14.60 15.61 -18.02
C ALA A 254 13.71 14.64 -17.22
N ASP A 255 12.79 15.16 -16.40
CA ASP A 255 11.88 14.37 -15.56
C ASP A 255 10.92 13.53 -16.39
N CYS A 256 10.25 14.10 -17.40
CA CYS A 256 9.42 13.33 -18.32
C CYS A 256 10.22 12.22 -19.02
N ILE A 257 11.40 12.54 -19.56
CA ILE A 257 12.23 11.56 -20.27
C ILE A 257 12.69 10.45 -19.34
N ILE A 258 13.04 10.78 -18.09
CA ILE A 258 13.42 9.80 -17.07
C ILE A 258 12.23 8.88 -16.74
N ALA A 259 11.09 9.44 -16.33
CA ALA A 259 9.92 8.66 -15.90
C ALA A 259 9.33 7.79 -17.03
N THR A 260 9.21 8.34 -18.25
CA THR A 260 8.68 7.60 -19.40
C THR A 260 9.61 6.48 -19.86
N HIS A 261 10.93 6.67 -19.75
CA HIS A 261 11.89 5.63 -20.10
C HIS A 261 11.97 4.52 -19.05
N HIS A 262 11.85 4.85 -17.75
CA HIS A 262 11.72 3.82 -16.71
C HIS A 262 10.53 2.89 -16.99
N ARG A 263 9.34 3.47 -17.21
CA ARG A 263 8.10 2.70 -17.42
C ARG A 263 8.15 1.78 -18.65
N GLU A 264 8.83 2.19 -19.72
CA GLU A 264 8.98 1.37 -20.94
C GLU A 264 10.07 0.28 -20.80
N ILE A 265 10.96 0.38 -19.81
CA ILE A 265 12.12 -0.51 -19.68
C ILE A 265 11.95 -1.57 -18.59
N ASP A 266 11.37 -1.22 -17.43
CA ASP A 266 11.11 -2.15 -16.30
C ASP A 266 10.04 -1.51 -15.38
N THR A 267 8.78 -1.92 -15.53
CA THR A 267 7.64 -1.41 -14.76
C THR A 267 6.98 -2.49 -13.91
N ALA A 268 6.51 -2.10 -12.72
CA ALA A 268 5.70 -2.97 -11.87
C ALA A 268 4.21 -2.99 -12.28
N GLU A 269 3.80 -2.16 -13.25
CA GLU A 269 2.43 -2.08 -13.75
C GLU A 269 2.06 -3.30 -14.62
N ILE A 270 1.36 -4.28 -14.02
CA ILE A 270 0.92 -5.52 -14.67
C ILE A 270 0.08 -5.35 -15.96
N THR A 271 -0.48 -4.15 -16.18
CA THR A 271 -1.29 -3.78 -17.35
C THR A 271 -0.46 -3.25 -18.52
N PHE A 272 0.78 -2.82 -18.26
CA PHE A 272 1.72 -2.44 -19.31
C PHE A 272 2.56 -3.67 -19.71
N SER A 273 3.35 -3.56 -20.77
CA SER A 273 4.34 -4.59 -21.13
C SER A 273 5.57 -3.86 -21.64
N ASP A 274 6.62 -3.93 -20.83
CA ASP A 274 7.87 -3.23 -21.06
C ASP A 274 8.84 -4.06 -21.92
N VAL A 275 10.04 -3.51 -22.18
CA VAL A 275 11.07 -4.19 -22.96
C VAL A 275 11.64 -5.43 -22.26
N ILE A 276 11.74 -5.45 -20.92
CA ILE A 276 12.39 -6.53 -20.19
C ILE A 276 11.48 -7.78 -20.07
N ASP A 277 10.16 -7.60 -20.02
CA ASP A 277 9.14 -8.66 -20.01
C ASP A 277 9.19 -9.56 -21.26
N PHE A 278 9.56 -9.01 -22.42
CA PHE A 278 9.73 -9.81 -23.63
C PHE A 278 11.02 -10.63 -23.62
N GLU A 279 12.11 -10.13 -23.00
CA GLU A 279 13.38 -10.86 -22.92
C GLU A 279 13.40 -11.91 -21.80
N TYR A 280 12.68 -11.61 -20.70
CA TYR A 280 12.42 -12.47 -19.56
C TYR A 280 10.94 -12.77 -19.52
N ALA A 281 10.45 -13.48 -20.55
CA ALA A 281 9.09 -13.98 -20.56
C ALA A 281 8.81 -14.68 -19.24
N THR A 282 7.91 -14.09 -18.45
CA THR A 282 7.38 -14.69 -17.24
C THR A 282 6.53 -15.87 -17.68
N PRO A 283 6.91 -17.12 -17.33
CA PRO A 283 5.96 -18.21 -17.43
C PRO A 283 4.79 -17.83 -16.52
N ASN A 284 3.54 -17.84 -17.02
CA ASN A 284 2.41 -18.06 -16.12
C ASN A 284 2.30 -19.58 -15.85
N VAL A 285 3.42 -20.26 -15.60
CA VAL A 285 3.55 -21.72 -15.64
C VAL A 285 4.34 -22.19 -14.43
N CYS A 286 3.63 -22.88 -13.55
CA CYS A 286 4.14 -23.51 -12.35
C CYS A 286 4.66 -24.89 -12.78
N GLY A 287 5.76 -25.38 -12.21
CA GLY A 287 6.27 -26.73 -12.41
C GLY A 287 7.77 -26.87 -12.74
N ASP A 288 8.60 -25.83 -12.61
CA ASP A 288 10.04 -25.89 -12.96
C ASP A 288 11.02 -26.01 -11.77
N ASN A 289 10.49 -26.08 -10.55
CA ASN A 289 11.14 -26.15 -9.23
C ASN A 289 11.80 -24.83 -8.74
N ALA A 290 11.22 -23.68 -9.07
CA ALA A 290 11.61 -22.36 -8.58
C ALA A 290 10.38 -21.44 -8.38
N VAL A 291 10.04 -21.11 -7.12
CA VAL A 291 9.04 -20.07 -6.82
C VAL A 291 9.60 -18.70 -7.26
N ASP A 292 9.13 -18.18 -8.40
CA ASP A 292 9.67 -16.96 -9.03
C ASP A 292 8.62 -15.91 -9.46
N LEU A 293 7.32 -16.27 -9.44
CA LEU A 293 6.22 -15.32 -9.65
C LEU A 293 5.71 -14.71 -8.35
N THR A 294 5.19 -13.47 -8.43
CA THR A 294 4.54 -12.76 -7.30
C THR A 294 3.19 -13.35 -6.86
N LYS A 295 2.73 -14.42 -7.50
CA LYS A 295 1.47 -15.14 -7.24
C LYS A 295 1.69 -16.65 -7.00
N GLU A 296 2.93 -17.09 -6.94
CA GLU A 296 3.30 -18.50 -6.79
C GLU A 296 3.67 -18.77 -5.33
N GLU A 297 3.02 -19.77 -4.74
CA GLU A 297 3.16 -20.12 -3.31
C GLU A 297 3.91 -21.46 -3.12
N CYS A 298 3.99 -22.30 -4.16
CA CYS A 298 4.81 -23.52 -4.21
C CYS A 298 5.22 -23.86 -5.65
N ASP A 299 6.22 -24.72 -5.81
CA ASP A 299 6.59 -25.27 -7.12
C ASP A 299 7.19 -26.69 -7.04
N GLY A 300 7.04 -27.47 -8.12
CA GLY A 300 7.70 -28.75 -8.34
C GLY A 300 7.18 -29.86 -7.42
N THR A 301 8.11 -30.59 -6.79
CA THR A 301 7.77 -31.65 -5.82
C THR A 301 7.80 -31.16 -4.37
N ASP A 302 7.60 -29.87 -4.12
CA ASP A 302 7.67 -29.30 -2.75
C ASP A 302 6.36 -29.48 -1.96
N ASP A 303 5.93 -30.75 -1.87
CA ASP A 303 4.77 -31.27 -1.12
C ASP A 303 4.76 -30.86 0.37
N SER A 304 5.87 -30.28 0.88
CA SER A 304 5.96 -29.79 2.26
C SER A 304 5.32 -28.41 2.45
N ALA A 305 5.22 -27.61 1.38
CA ALA A 305 4.61 -26.27 1.39
C ALA A 305 3.16 -26.29 0.91
N CYS A 306 2.82 -27.14 -0.06
CA CYS A 306 1.45 -27.32 -0.58
C CYS A 306 1.19 -28.81 -0.92
N PRO A 307 0.86 -29.64 0.09
CA PRO A 307 0.73 -31.09 -0.06
C PRO A 307 -0.27 -31.46 -1.16
N GLY A 308 0.22 -32.02 -2.27
CA GLY A 308 -0.58 -32.51 -3.39
C GLY A 308 -1.03 -31.48 -4.42
N ASN A 309 -0.66 -30.19 -4.31
CA ASN A 309 -1.24 -29.11 -5.14
C ASN A 309 -0.26 -28.26 -5.98
N CYS A 310 1.05 -28.56 -5.97
CA CYS A 310 1.95 -28.02 -6.99
C CYS A 310 1.67 -28.74 -8.33
N GLY A 311 0.88 -28.09 -9.19
CA GLY A 311 0.34 -28.69 -10.42
C GLY A 311 1.41 -29.04 -11.47
N ALA A 312 1.11 -30.01 -12.33
CA ALA A 312 1.94 -30.28 -13.49
C ALA A 312 1.88 -29.11 -14.49
N PRO A 313 2.99 -28.79 -15.19
CA PRO A 313 3.07 -27.57 -16.02
C PRO A 313 2.06 -27.49 -17.16
N ASN A 314 1.51 -28.64 -17.60
CA ASN A 314 0.38 -28.70 -18.52
C ASN A 314 -0.74 -29.58 -17.96
N VAL A 315 -1.98 -29.12 -18.12
CA VAL A 315 -3.21 -29.88 -17.84
C VAL A 315 -4.17 -29.83 -19.02
N CYS A 316 -5.12 -30.76 -19.05
CA CYS A 316 -6.21 -30.71 -20.01
C CYS A 316 -7.12 -29.51 -19.73
N VAL A 317 -7.35 -28.70 -20.76
CA VAL A 317 -8.23 -27.53 -20.78
C VAL A 317 -9.46 -27.91 -21.61
N GLY A 318 -10.61 -27.96 -20.94
CA GLY A 318 -11.88 -28.43 -21.52
C GLY A 318 -11.99 -29.95 -21.68
N GLY A 319 -13.19 -30.41 -22.02
CA GLY A 319 -13.52 -31.84 -22.13
C GLY A 319 -13.65 -32.57 -20.77
N PRO A 320 -13.94 -33.88 -20.76
CA PRO A 320 -14.20 -34.64 -19.54
C PRO A 320 -12.99 -34.85 -18.62
N ASN A 321 -11.78 -34.60 -19.13
CA ASN A 321 -10.52 -34.74 -18.39
C ASN A 321 -9.97 -33.38 -17.90
N ALA A 322 -10.76 -32.30 -17.91
CA ALA A 322 -10.27 -30.97 -17.54
C ALA A 322 -9.57 -30.99 -16.15
N GLY A 323 -8.37 -30.39 -16.07
CA GLY A 323 -7.51 -30.41 -14.88
C GLY A 323 -6.58 -31.63 -14.74
N ALA A 324 -6.76 -32.70 -15.52
CA ALA A 324 -5.82 -33.83 -15.52
C ALA A 324 -4.48 -33.44 -16.17
N ALA A 325 -3.36 -33.86 -15.57
CA ALA A 325 -2.03 -33.67 -16.13
C ALA A 325 -1.89 -34.32 -17.51
N CYS A 326 -1.21 -33.64 -18.44
CA CYS A 326 -1.05 -34.09 -19.81
C CYS A 326 0.31 -33.66 -20.40
N VAL A 327 0.71 -34.31 -21.50
CA VAL A 327 1.87 -33.92 -22.30
C VAL A 327 1.46 -33.59 -23.74
N THR A 328 0.30 -34.08 -24.19
CA THR A 328 -0.25 -33.92 -25.54
C THR A 328 -1.77 -33.80 -25.52
N ASN A 329 -2.35 -33.13 -26.53
CA ASN A 329 -3.82 -33.00 -26.67
C ASN A 329 -4.54 -34.35 -26.76
N THR A 330 -3.85 -35.43 -27.14
CA THR A 330 -4.38 -36.80 -27.21
C THR A 330 -4.83 -37.35 -25.84
N GLU A 331 -4.29 -36.82 -24.75
CA GLU A 331 -4.66 -37.20 -23.37
C GLU A 331 -5.89 -36.44 -22.85
N CYS A 332 -6.41 -35.50 -23.67
CA CYS A 332 -7.50 -34.58 -23.35
C CYS A 332 -8.69 -34.77 -24.32
N PRO A 333 -9.57 -35.77 -24.11
CA PRO A 333 -10.70 -36.03 -25.00
C PRO A 333 -11.61 -34.80 -25.10
N SER A 334 -11.80 -34.27 -26.30
CA SER A 334 -12.58 -33.04 -26.54
C SER A 334 -12.06 -31.78 -25.80
N GLY A 335 -10.79 -31.79 -25.37
CA GLY A 335 -10.07 -30.64 -24.82
C GLY A 335 -8.73 -30.45 -25.53
N ALA A 336 -7.88 -29.59 -24.96
CA ALA A 336 -6.50 -29.41 -25.39
C ALA A 336 -5.56 -29.50 -24.18
N CYS A 337 -4.33 -30.00 -24.38
CA CYS A 337 -3.30 -29.94 -23.35
C CYS A 337 -2.68 -28.54 -23.38
N GLY A 338 -2.85 -27.78 -22.31
CA GLY A 338 -2.43 -26.38 -22.23
C GLY A 338 -1.71 -26.07 -20.92
N PRO A 339 -0.95 -24.96 -20.88
CA PRO A 339 -0.26 -24.54 -19.67
C PRO A 339 -1.28 -24.26 -18.56
N PHE A 340 -1.00 -24.74 -17.35
CA PHE A 340 -1.77 -24.35 -16.19
C PHE A 340 -1.46 -22.88 -15.87
N ALA A 341 -2.44 -21.99 -16.05
CA ALA A 341 -2.26 -20.60 -15.66
C ALA A 341 -2.06 -20.53 -14.14
N CYS A 342 -0.92 -20.00 -13.68
CA CYS A 342 -0.67 -19.74 -12.26
C CYS A 342 -1.58 -18.63 -11.70
N LEU A 343 -2.83 -19.01 -11.51
CA LEU A 343 -3.61 -18.58 -10.38
C LEU A 343 -3.77 -19.81 -9.50
N CYS A 344 -3.44 -19.62 -8.23
CA CYS A 344 -4.06 -20.32 -7.11
C CYS A 344 -5.60 -20.21 -7.24
N MET A 345 -6.22 -21.05 -8.07
CA MET A 345 -7.62 -20.88 -8.53
C MET A 345 -8.46 -22.17 -8.54
N ASN A 346 -7.84 -23.34 -8.38
CA ASN A 346 -8.53 -24.62 -8.15
C ASN A 346 -7.67 -25.56 -7.27
N GLY A 347 -6.78 -24.97 -6.44
CA GLY A 347 -6.04 -25.70 -5.43
C GLY A 347 -6.85 -25.80 -4.14
N THR A 348 -6.54 -26.79 -3.32
CA THR A 348 -7.04 -26.93 -1.96
C THR A 348 -5.94 -26.65 -0.94
N ASP A 349 -6.32 -26.29 0.29
CA ASP A 349 -5.43 -26.20 1.44
C ASP A 349 -4.85 -27.57 1.79
N THR A 350 -3.96 -27.60 2.79
CA THR A 350 -3.29 -28.81 3.28
C THR A 350 -4.23 -29.94 3.77
N THR A 351 -5.55 -29.72 3.81
CA THR A 351 -6.58 -30.68 4.21
C THR A 351 -7.59 -31.05 3.12
N GLY A 352 -7.70 -30.26 2.04
CA GLY A 352 -8.59 -30.54 0.92
C GLY A 352 -9.74 -29.55 0.68
N ALA A 353 -9.76 -28.37 1.34
CA ALA A 353 -10.74 -27.30 1.09
C ALA A 353 -10.16 -26.22 0.17
N GLY A 354 -10.95 -25.61 -0.75
CA GLY A 354 -10.43 -24.72 -1.81
C GLY A 354 -9.63 -23.49 -1.32
N ILE A 355 -8.80 -22.92 -2.20
CA ILE A 355 -8.06 -21.67 -1.89
C ILE A 355 -9.07 -20.57 -1.53
N PRO A 356 -8.95 -19.96 -0.34
CA PRO A 356 -9.99 -19.13 0.23
C PRO A 356 -10.24 -17.90 -0.64
N PRO A 357 -11.51 -17.50 -0.89
CA PRO A 357 -11.80 -16.15 -1.34
C PRO A 357 -11.17 -15.12 -0.38
N ARG A 358 -10.91 -13.91 -0.86
CA ARG A 358 -10.24 -12.88 -0.06
C ARG A 358 -11.12 -11.66 0.08
N ASP A 359 -11.38 -11.26 1.32
CA ASP A 359 -11.94 -9.95 1.61
C ASP A 359 -10.85 -8.87 1.49
N ARG A 360 -11.21 -7.73 0.92
CA ARG A 360 -10.43 -6.50 1.03
C ARG A 360 -11.31 -5.39 1.54
N VAL A 361 -11.00 -4.93 2.73
CA VAL A 361 -11.49 -3.66 3.25
C VAL A 361 -10.56 -2.57 2.74
N ILE A 362 -11.11 -1.56 2.06
CA ILE A 362 -10.38 -0.35 1.67
C ILE A 362 -11.09 0.85 2.29
N GLU A 363 -10.39 1.54 3.19
CA GLU A 363 -10.84 2.83 3.68
C GLU A 363 -10.60 3.87 2.56
N HIS A 364 -11.68 4.20 1.84
CA HIS A 364 -11.72 5.25 0.83
C HIS A 364 -12.37 6.51 1.42
N ALA A 365 -11.74 7.67 1.19
CA ALA A 365 -12.26 8.98 1.58
C ALA A 365 -13.72 9.26 1.12
N ASN A 366 -14.19 8.58 0.07
CA ASN A 366 -15.59 8.57 -0.37
C ASN A 366 -16.35 7.34 0.18
N GLY A 367 -16.57 7.26 1.49
CA GLY A 367 -17.39 6.21 2.10
C GLY A 367 -16.93 5.76 3.49
N SER A 368 -15.66 6.00 3.83
CA SER A 368 -15.16 5.94 5.19
C SER A 368 -15.72 7.08 6.05
N ASP A 369 -15.98 6.84 7.32
CA ASP A 369 -16.35 7.87 8.31
C ASP A 369 -15.64 7.55 9.62
N LEU A 370 -14.68 8.40 10.03
CA LEU A 370 -13.93 8.28 11.29
C LEU A 370 -14.30 9.41 12.28
N ASP A 371 -15.61 9.61 12.47
CA ASP A 371 -16.25 10.53 13.43
C ASP A 371 -15.92 12.02 13.29
N ASN A 372 -16.92 12.77 12.82
CA ASN A 372 -16.83 14.23 12.65
C ASN A 372 -17.18 15.01 13.94
N GLY A 373 -17.68 14.35 14.99
CA GLY A 373 -18.31 15.05 16.12
C GLY A 373 -17.39 15.38 17.29
N TRP A 374 -16.12 14.94 17.28
CA TRP A 374 -15.35 14.85 18.52
C TRP A 374 -14.06 15.68 18.61
N THR A 375 -13.29 15.85 17.53
CA THR A 375 -11.96 16.52 17.58
C THR A 375 -11.78 17.67 16.58
N GLY A 376 -12.86 18.14 15.95
CA GLY A 376 -12.79 19.17 14.91
C GLY A 376 -12.20 18.69 13.59
N THR A 377 -12.01 19.63 12.66
CA THR A 377 -11.71 19.45 11.21
C THR A 377 -10.55 18.51 10.82
N SER A 378 -9.82 17.93 11.77
CA SER A 378 -8.71 16.99 11.52
C SER A 378 -9.05 15.51 11.67
N HIS A 379 -10.17 15.13 12.32
CA HIS A 379 -10.75 13.78 12.14
C HIS A 379 -11.65 13.73 10.88
N ASP A 380 -12.33 14.84 10.58
CA ASP A 380 -13.18 15.07 9.41
C ASP A 380 -12.42 15.03 8.07
N ALA A 381 -11.08 15.09 8.12
CA ALA A 381 -10.21 14.83 6.98
C ALA A 381 -10.23 13.33 6.67
N GLY A 382 -11.28 12.90 5.96
CA GLY A 382 -11.66 11.50 5.71
C GLY A 382 -10.49 10.58 5.36
N THR A 383 -10.58 9.31 5.75
CA THR A 383 -9.44 8.39 5.82
C THR A 383 -8.61 8.45 4.55
N VAL A 384 -7.29 8.60 4.72
CA VAL A 384 -6.34 8.62 3.62
C VAL A 384 -6.56 7.38 2.76
N GLU A 385 -6.90 7.60 1.49
CA GLU A 385 -7.34 6.54 0.60
C GLU A 385 -6.30 5.41 0.56
N GLY A 386 -6.66 4.24 1.11
CA GLY A 386 -5.71 3.14 1.30
C GLY A 386 -5.60 2.53 2.69
N GLY A 387 -6.30 3.06 3.69
CA GLY A 387 -6.50 2.30 4.93
C GLY A 387 -7.24 0.97 4.67
N GLY A 388 -7.29 0.13 5.70
CA GLY A 388 -7.97 -1.17 5.68
C GLY A 388 -7.03 -2.37 5.77
N TYR A 389 -7.49 -3.52 5.29
CA TYR A 389 -6.79 -4.80 5.36
C TYR A 389 -7.27 -5.77 4.28
N VAL A 390 -6.46 -6.81 4.01
CA VAL A 390 -6.87 -7.98 3.25
C VAL A 390 -6.95 -9.15 4.22
N SER A 391 -8.04 -9.92 4.18
CA SER A 391 -8.17 -11.17 4.93
C SER A 391 -8.52 -12.32 4.01
N ASN A 392 -8.26 -13.53 4.47
CA ASN A 392 -8.65 -14.76 3.78
C ASN A 392 -9.93 -15.31 4.43
N ASP A 393 -10.88 -15.72 3.61
CA ASP A 393 -12.18 -16.25 4.03
C ASP A 393 -12.16 -17.78 3.89
N TYR A 394 -11.97 -18.49 5.01
CA TYR A 394 -11.85 -19.96 5.05
C TYR A 394 -13.20 -20.65 5.28
N ASP A 395 -13.28 -21.95 4.94
CA ASP A 395 -14.44 -22.83 5.19
C ASP A 395 -15.78 -22.37 4.59
N CYS A 396 -15.73 -21.61 3.48
CA CYS A 396 -16.87 -21.19 2.66
C CYS A 396 -17.58 -22.35 1.91
N ASP A 397 -17.47 -23.58 2.42
CA ASP A 397 -17.90 -24.80 1.76
C ASP A 397 -18.67 -25.77 2.67
N GLY A 398 -18.53 -25.64 4.00
CA GLY A 398 -19.31 -26.34 5.01
C GLY A 398 -19.22 -27.89 4.99
N PRO A 399 -19.55 -28.57 6.10
CA PRO A 399 -19.67 -30.03 6.09
C PRO A 399 -21.00 -30.51 5.48
N GLY A 400 -21.26 -30.21 4.19
CA GLY A 400 -22.30 -30.92 3.42
C GLY A 400 -23.00 -30.21 2.24
N GLY A 401 -22.70 -28.95 1.92
CA GLY A 401 -23.40 -28.19 0.87
C GLY A 401 -22.93 -26.74 0.79
N PRO A 402 -23.38 -25.93 -0.19
CA PRO A 402 -22.83 -24.60 -0.48
C PRO A 402 -23.22 -23.57 0.60
N ASP A 403 -22.62 -23.69 1.77
CA ASP A 403 -22.78 -22.76 2.88
C ASP A 403 -22.00 -21.48 2.58
N THR A 404 -22.69 -20.36 2.61
CA THR A 404 -22.14 -19.06 2.20
C THR A 404 -21.38 -18.37 3.33
N LEU A 405 -21.36 -18.97 4.54
CA LEU A 405 -20.75 -18.43 5.74
C LEU A 405 -19.31 -18.92 5.92
N CYS A 406 -18.37 -18.03 5.66
CA CYS A 406 -16.93 -18.21 5.83
C CYS A 406 -16.44 -17.75 7.20
N ASN A 407 -15.31 -18.30 7.64
CA ASN A 407 -14.49 -17.79 8.73
C ASN A 407 -13.47 -16.78 8.18
N VAL A 408 -13.52 -15.53 8.66
CA VAL A 408 -12.55 -14.49 8.28
C VAL A 408 -11.27 -14.68 9.09
N GLY A 409 -10.12 -14.68 8.42
CA GLY A 409 -8.79 -14.66 9.04
C GLY A 409 -8.30 -16.01 9.58
N PRO A 410 -7.13 -16.03 10.25
CA PRO A 410 -6.44 -17.28 10.59
C PRO A 410 -7.23 -18.23 11.49
N THR A 411 -7.51 -19.44 10.97
CA THR A 411 -8.30 -20.48 11.65
C THR A 411 -7.65 -21.86 11.58
N CYS A 412 -8.00 -22.69 12.56
CA CYS A 412 -7.67 -24.10 12.57
C CYS A 412 -8.39 -24.85 11.43
N SER A 413 -7.70 -25.79 10.79
CA SER A 413 -8.22 -26.53 9.62
C SER A 413 -9.27 -27.59 9.93
N GLY A 414 -9.41 -28.00 11.20
CA GLY A 414 -10.46 -28.90 11.66
C GLY A 414 -11.60 -28.17 12.36
N ALA A 415 -12.84 -28.60 12.11
CA ALA A 415 -14.02 -28.11 12.81
C ALA A 415 -13.89 -28.21 14.34
N PRO A 416 -14.34 -27.22 15.13
CA PRO A 416 -15.12 -26.04 14.74
C PRO A 416 -14.31 -24.82 14.26
N HIS A 417 -13.10 -24.99 13.72
CA HIS A 417 -12.33 -23.92 13.06
C HIS A 417 -12.03 -22.70 13.94
N ALA A 418 -11.61 -22.96 15.19
CA ALA A 418 -11.23 -21.89 16.11
C ALA A 418 -10.13 -20.99 15.52
N SER A 419 -10.18 -19.69 15.82
CA SER A 419 -9.10 -18.77 15.46
C SER A 419 -7.76 -19.24 16.03
N CYS A 420 -6.72 -19.21 15.22
CA CYS A 420 -5.36 -19.64 15.57
C CYS A 420 -4.35 -18.47 15.63
N THR A 421 -4.86 -17.25 15.83
CA THR A 421 -4.07 -16.02 16.04
C THR A 421 -3.30 -16.08 17.37
N ALA A 422 -2.08 -15.53 17.40
CA ALA A 422 -1.29 -15.53 18.61
C ALA A 422 -1.90 -14.62 19.69
N PRO A 423 -1.99 -15.05 20.96
CA PRO A 423 -2.53 -14.22 22.03
C PRO A 423 -1.75 -12.91 22.19
N VAL A 424 -2.49 -11.81 22.38
CA VAL A 424 -1.91 -10.49 22.66
C VAL A 424 -2.14 -10.11 24.11
N THR A 425 -1.03 -9.99 24.84
CA THR A 425 -1.02 -9.56 26.24
C THR A 425 -0.90 -8.04 26.33
N VAL A 426 -1.63 -7.41 27.26
CA VAL A 426 -1.49 -5.98 27.56
C VAL A 426 -0.46 -5.83 28.66
N THR A 427 0.63 -5.12 28.39
CA THR A 427 1.68 -4.83 29.38
C THR A 427 1.95 -3.33 29.49
N VAL A 428 2.68 -2.92 30.53
CA VAL A 428 3.11 -1.52 30.70
C VAL A 428 4.13 -1.20 29.59
N GLY A 429 3.68 -0.48 28.57
CA GLY A 429 4.40 -0.26 27.31
C GLY A 429 3.56 -0.53 26.06
N GLY A 430 2.42 -1.22 26.21
CA GLY A 430 1.43 -1.47 25.15
C GLY A 430 1.08 -2.96 24.98
N PRO A 431 0.23 -3.30 24.00
CA PRO A 431 -0.03 -4.68 23.62
C PRO A 431 1.22 -5.34 23.02
N GLN A 432 1.48 -6.59 23.39
CA GLN A 432 2.58 -7.42 22.88
C GLN A 432 2.05 -8.77 22.40
N VAL A 433 2.51 -9.21 21.22
CA VAL A 433 2.25 -10.54 20.67
C VAL A 433 3.05 -11.58 21.45
N ASP A 434 2.45 -12.71 21.80
CA ASP A 434 3.20 -13.86 22.33
C ASP A 434 4.07 -14.48 21.22
N THR A 435 5.37 -14.15 21.24
CA THR A 435 6.35 -14.65 20.26
C THR A 435 6.75 -16.11 20.50
N SER A 436 6.26 -16.73 21.58
CA SER A 436 6.43 -18.15 21.88
C SER A 436 5.22 -19.01 21.51
N PHE A 437 4.13 -18.38 21.06
CA PHE A 437 2.94 -19.09 20.62
C PHE A 437 3.19 -19.86 19.32
N ASP A 438 2.96 -21.18 19.38
CA ASP A 438 2.95 -22.07 18.21
C ASP A 438 1.49 -22.32 17.82
N PRO A 439 1.00 -21.71 16.71
CA PRO A 439 -0.40 -21.81 16.33
C PRO A 439 -0.78 -23.19 15.78
N ASP A 440 0.16 -23.96 15.23
CA ASP A 440 -0.09 -25.33 14.80
C ASP A 440 -0.22 -26.26 16.01
N ALA A 441 0.64 -26.09 17.03
CA ALA A 441 0.52 -26.82 18.30
C ALA A 441 -0.77 -26.46 19.05
N PHE A 442 -1.25 -25.22 18.94
CA PHE A 442 -2.54 -24.79 19.49
C PHE A 442 -3.71 -25.53 18.82
N CYS A 443 -3.81 -25.51 17.49
CA CYS A 443 -4.86 -26.25 16.77
C CYS A 443 -4.79 -27.76 17.03
N ALA A 444 -3.59 -28.34 17.05
CA ALA A 444 -3.40 -29.74 17.38
C ALA A 444 -3.84 -30.07 18.82
N GLY A 445 -3.58 -29.18 19.78
CA GLY A 445 -4.02 -29.30 21.18
C GLY A 445 -5.54 -29.21 21.35
N LEU A 446 -6.23 -28.49 20.46
CA LEU A 446 -7.70 -28.46 20.38
C LEU A 446 -8.30 -29.67 19.62
N GLY A 447 -7.48 -30.50 18.97
CA GLY A 447 -7.93 -31.55 18.07
C GLY A 447 -8.45 -31.02 16.72
N GLN A 448 -8.11 -29.79 16.36
CA GLN A 448 -8.60 -29.03 15.19
C GLN A 448 -7.55 -28.92 14.07
N GLY A 449 -6.66 -29.90 13.94
CA GLY A 449 -5.67 -29.93 12.85
C GLY A 449 -4.55 -28.90 13.03
N THR A 450 -4.30 -28.12 11.97
CA THR A 450 -3.22 -27.13 11.83
C THR A 450 -3.78 -25.72 11.68
N CYS A 451 -2.98 -24.70 11.99
CA CYS A 451 -3.37 -23.31 11.75
C CYS A 451 -3.16 -22.94 10.28
N ARG A 452 -4.20 -22.40 9.64
CA ARG A 452 -4.13 -21.74 8.34
C ARG A 452 -3.89 -20.26 8.59
N LYS A 453 -2.70 -19.78 8.25
CA LYS A 453 -2.25 -18.39 8.46
C LYS A 453 -1.26 -18.05 7.37
N ASP A 454 -1.63 -17.08 6.54
CA ASP A 454 -0.90 -16.70 5.33
C ASP A 454 -0.36 -15.27 5.44
N ILE A 455 0.34 -14.79 4.41
CA ILE A 455 0.98 -13.45 4.40
C ILE A 455 -0.01 -12.26 4.44
N THR A 456 -1.30 -12.51 4.23
CA THR A 456 -2.37 -11.53 4.43
C THR A 456 -2.67 -11.25 5.91
N ALA A 457 -2.19 -12.11 6.81
CA ALA A 457 -2.34 -11.95 8.25
C ALA A 457 -1.74 -10.62 8.76
N VAL A 458 -2.53 -9.82 9.46
CA VAL A 458 -2.14 -8.46 9.86
C VAL A 458 -1.45 -8.37 11.23
N GLN A 459 -1.53 -9.42 12.06
CA GLN A 459 -0.76 -9.50 13.30
C GLN A 459 0.74 -9.43 13.00
N PRO A 460 1.53 -8.69 13.78
CA PRO A 460 2.97 -8.66 13.65
C PRO A 460 3.61 -10.06 13.66
N HIS A 461 4.27 -10.40 12.55
CA HIS A 461 4.82 -11.73 12.28
C HIS A 461 6.16 -11.66 11.55
N CYS A 462 6.92 -12.75 11.58
CA CYS A 462 8.20 -12.84 10.88
C CYS A 462 8.00 -13.02 9.37
N ARG A 463 8.67 -12.20 8.55
CA ARG A 463 8.49 -12.11 7.09
C ARG A 463 8.58 -13.45 6.36
N LEU A 464 9.47 -14.34 6.80
CA LEU A 464 9.67 -15.67 6.21
C LEU A 464 8.95 -16.79 7.00
N ASN A 465 8.37 -16.48 8.15
CA ASN A 465 7.61 -17.42 8.97
C ASN A 465 6.37 -16.71 9.54
N VAL A 466 5.33 -16.60 8.70
CA VAL A 466 4.07 -15.90 9.01
C VAL A 466 3.34 -16.45 10.24
N LYS A 467 3.57 -17.71 10.61
CA LYS A 467 3.01 -18.34 11.82
C LYS A 467 3.69 -17.87 13.11
N LYS A 468 4.90 -17.31 13.03
CA LYS A 468 5.68 -16.85 14.19
C LYS A 468 5.43 -15.37 14.44
N GLY A 469 4.75 -15.07 15.55
CA GLY A 469 4.53 -13.70 16.02
C GLY A 469 5.83 -13.00 16.41
N CYS A 470 5.88 -11.67 16.24
CA CYS A 470 7.04 -10.85 16.59
C CYS A 470 6.64 -9.49 17.21
N ASN A 471 7.48 -8.96 18.08
CA ASN A 471 7.38 -7.58 18.58
C ASN A 471 8.52 -6.70 18.05
N ASN A 472 9.66 -7.30 17.67
CA ASN A 472 10.85 -6.61 17.17
C ASN A 472 11.69 -7.49 16.22
N PHE A 473 12.64 -6.89 15.49
CA PHE A 473 13.56 -7.59 14.57
C PHE A 473 14.35 -8.76 15.21
N GLY A 474 14.65 -8.67 16.51
CA GLY A 474 15.36 -9.71 17.25
C GLY A 474 14.59 -11.02 17.36
N ASP A 475 13.27 -10.99 17.25
CA ASP A 475 12.42 -12.18 17.36
C ASP A 475 12.53 -13.08 16.11
N CYS A 476 12.81 -12.50 14.94
CA CYS A 476 12.80 -13.20 13.64
C CYS A 476 14.19 -13.65 13.14
N ASN A 477 15.28 -13.22 13.79
CA ASN A 477 16.66 -13.39 13.34
C ASN A 477 17.21 -14.83 13.16
N THR A 478 16.36 -15.85 13.27
CA THR A 478 16.67 -17.25 13.02
C THR A 478 17.07 -17.55 11.57
N ILE A 479 16.69 -16.69 10.61
CA ILE A 479 17.05 -16.80 9.19
C ILE A 479 17.55 -15.42 8.70
N PRO A 480 18.67 -15.32 7.94
CA PRO A 480 19.11 -14.04 7.37
C PRO A 480 18.08 -13.46 6.39
N GLY A 481 17.58 -12.25 6.68
CA GLY A 481 16.53 -11.58 5.89
C GLY A 481 15.11 -11.80 6.40
N ASP A 482 14.93 -12.52 7.52
CA ASP A 482 13.67 -12.64 8.23
C ASP A 482 13.49 -11.48 9.22
N ASP A 483 12.78 -10.44 8.78
CA ASP A 483 12.48 -9.23 9.56
C ASP A 483 11.08 -9.31 10.17
N CYS A 484 10.85 -8.59 11.27
CA CYS A 484 9.52 -8.48 11.88
C CYS A 484 8.64 -7.53 11.05
N VAL A 485 7.58 -8.06 10.44
CA VAL A 485 6.59 -7.29 9.67
C VAL A 485 5.56 -6.70 10.64
N GLN A 486 5.21 -5.44 10.45
CA GLN A 486 4.09 -4.80 11.13
C GLN A 486 3.16 -4.19 10.08
N THR A 487 1.88 -4.55 10.14
CA THR A 487 0.86 -4.02 9.24
C THR A 487 0.19 -2.80 9.90
N PHE A 488 0.18 -1.68 9.17
CA PHE A 488 -0.56 -0.49 9.55
C PHE A 488 -1.99 -0.60 9.03
N HIS A 489 -2.96 -0.14 9.83
CA HIS A 489 -4.36 -0.06 9.38
C HIS A 489 -4.57 1.07 8.36
N GLY A 490 -3.65 2.03 8.28
CA GLY A 490 -3.62 3.02 7.21
C GLY A 490 -2.40 3.94 7.34
N PRO A 491 -2.25 4.91 6.43
CA PRO A 491 -1.24 5.95 6.54
C PRO A 491 -1.30 6.69 7.90
N PRO A 492 -0.19 7.27 8.37
CA PRO A 492 -0.16 8.02 9.62
C PRO A 492 -1.21 9.15 9.61
N LEU A 493 -2.07 9.21 10.63
CA LEU A 493 -3.18 10.17 10.74
C LEU A 493 -2.69 11.46 11.43
N PRO A 494 -2.64 12.61 10.73
CA PRO A 494 -2.26 13.89 11.30
C PRO A 494 -3.46 14.56 11.98
N LEU A 495 -3.35 14.85 13.27
CA LEU A 495 -4.38 15.55 14.06
C LEU A 495 -3.87 16.90 14.57
N ALA A 496 -4.72 17.92 14.58
CA ALA A 496 -4.38 19.24 15.13
C ALA A 496 -5.63 19.96 15.67
N ALA A 497 -5.70 20.13 16.98
CA ALA A 497 -6.80 20.84 17.63
C ALA A 497 -6.32 21.67 18.83
N GLY A 498 -6.87 22.89 18.94
CA GLY A 498 -6.56 23.95 19.92
C GLY A 498 -5.11 24.01 20.44
N GLY A 499 -4.13 24.22 19.56
CA GLY A 499 -2.73 24.40 19.95
C GLY A 499 -1.91 23.12 20.06
N THR A 500 -2.53 21.95 19.90
CA THR A 500 -1.86 20.65 20.03
C THR A 500 -1.95 19.86 18.72
N ALA A 501 -0.80 19.64 18.08
CA ALA A 501 -0.68 18.77 16.91
C ALA A 501 0.01 17.46 17.27
N VAL A 502 -0.56 16.33 16.80
CA VAL A 502 -0.07 14.97 17.04
C VAL A 502 -0.19 14.12 15.77
N CYS A 503 0.61 13.07 15.68
CA CYS A 503 0.53 12.08 14.60
C CYS A 503 0.23 10.72 15.19
N VAL A 504 -0.83 10.09 14.68
CA VAL A 504 -1.37 8.82 15.16
C VAL A 504 -1.04 7.71 14.17
N LEU A 505 -0.36 6.66 14.65
CA LEU A 505 -0.11 5.43 13.89
C LEU A 505 -1.04 4.34 14.39
N ASN A 506 -1.90 3.80 13.52
CA ASN A 506 -2.76 2.67 13.83
C ASN A 506 -2.11 1.39 13.31
N ILE A 507 -1.71 0.49 14.22
CA ILE A 507 -0.92 -0.71 13.91
C ILE A 507 -1.70 -1.94 14.40
N PHE A 508 -1.95 -2.91 13.52
CA PHE A 508 -2.59 -4.16 13.94
C PHE A 508 -1.75 -4.89 15.00
N ARG A 509 -2.43 -5.57 15.93
CA ARG A 509 -1.81 -6.36 17.00
C ARG A 509 -2.32 -7.79 17.05
N GLU A 510 -3.59 -8.00 16.74
CA GLU A 510 -4.14 -9.32 16.41
C GLU A 510 -4.47 -9.36 14.92
N ASP A 511 -4.64 -10.56 14.37
CA ASP A 511 -5.21 -10.71 13.03
C ASP A 511 -6.68 -10.31 13.08
N VAL A 512 -7.21 -9.79 11.97
CA VAL A 512 -8.66 -9.63 11.85
C VAL A 512 -9.29 -11.02 11.77
N VAL A 513 -10.21 -11.31 12.68
CA VAL A 513 -10.88 -12.61 12.77
C VAL A 513 -12.38 -12.44 12.93
N GLY A 514 -13.18 -13.31 12.35
CA GLY A 514 -14.64 -13.19 12.38
C GLY A 514 -15.36 -14.12 11.44
N THR A 515 -16.51 -13.68 10.95
CA THR A 515 -17.35 -14.43 10.00
C THR A 515 -17.89 -13.53 8.89
N ARG A 516 -18.01 -14.07 7.68
CA ARG A 516 -18.61 -13.39 6.53
C ARG A 516 -19.52 -14.32 5.74
N ASP A 517 -20.76 -13.89 5.49
CA ASP A 517 -21.65 -14.52 4.52
C ASP A 517 -21.44 -13.88 3.14
N VAL A 518 -20.82 -14.61 2.21
CA VAL A 518 -20.48 -14.11 0.86
C VAL A 518 -21.69 -13.98 -0.07
N ALA A 519 -22.85 -14.54 0.27
CA ALA A 519 -24.05 -14.41 -0.56
C ALA A 519 -24.97 -13.27 -0.14
N SER A 520 -24.92 -12.85 1.13
CA SER A 520 -25.61 -11.63 1.58
C SER A 520 -24.69 -10.42 1.66
N GLY A 521 -23.39 -10.60 1.90
CA GLY A 521 -22.48 -9.54 2.32
C GLY A 521 -22.46 -9.30 3.84
N SER A 522 -23.14 -10.15 4.63
CA SER A 522 -23.18 -10.02 6.09
C SER A 522 -21.86 -10.47 6.74
N SER A 523 -21.03 -9.50 7.11
CA SER A 523 -19.79 -9.62 7.87
C SER A 523 -19.95 -9.19 9.33
N ALA A 524 -19.18 -9.86 10.21
CA ALA A 524 -18.95 -9.46 11.59
C ALA A 524 -17.53 -9.89 11.98
N VAL A 525 -16.65 -8.93 12.21
CA VAL A 525 -15.22 -9.16 12.45
C VAL A 525 -14.77 -8.47 13.74
N ARG A 526 -13.62 -8.91 14.27
CA ARG A 526 -12.94 -8.32 15.41
C ARG A 526 -11.61 -7.75 14.96
N VAL A 527 -11.41 -6.45 15.20
CA VAL A 527 -10.17 -5.75 14.92
C VAL A 527 -9.56 -5.26 16.24
N ARG A 528 -8.26 -5.53 16.42
CA ARG A 528 -7.46 -4.99 17.53
C ARG A 528 -6.20 -4.32 17.02
N GLN A 529 -6.11 -3.02 17.28
CA GLN A 529 -5.00 -2.18 16.86
C GLN A 529 -4.40 -1.43 18.05
N LEU A 530 -3.08 -1.23 18.02
CA LEU A 530 -2.43 -0.21 18.83
C LEU A 530 -2.51 1.11 18.07
N SER A 531 -3.19 2.09 18.66
CA SER A 531 -3.10 3.49 18.24
C SER A 531 -1.97 4.16 19.01
N GLN A 532 -0.90 4.54 18.31
CA GLN A 532 0.30 5.16 18.87
C GLN A 532 0.31 6.66 18.54
N THR A 533 0.12 7.49 19.56
CA THR A 533 0.13 8.96 19.43
C THR A 533 1.53 9.50 19.66
N THR A 534 2.06 10.25 18.69
CA THR A 534 3.34 10.95 18.77
C THR A 534 3.16 12.47 18.73
N GLY A 535 3.94 13.21 19.52
CA GLY A 535 3.80 14.66 19.72
C GLY A 535 4.01 15.05 21.20
N PRO A 536 3.49 16.18 21.68
CA PRO A 536 3.03 17.31 20.87
C PRO A 536 4.22 17.91 20.13
N PHE A 537 4.05 18.25 18.86
CA PHE A 537 5.10 18.90 18.10
C PHE A 537 5.19 20.37 18.53
N GLY A 538 6.39 20.85 18.86
CA GLY A 538 6.59 22.20 19.39
C GLY A 538 6.16 23.30 18.40
N THR A 539 5.97 24.53 18.86
CA THR A 539 5.39 25.62 18.04
C THR A 539 6.16 25.98 16.76
N GLY A 540 7.42 25.54 16.63
CA GLY A 540 8.24 25.66 15.41
C GLY A 540 8.51 24.35 14.66
N ALA A 541 7.74 23.29 14.91
CA ALA A 541 7.93 21.95 14.33
C ALA A 541 7.21 21.76 12.97
N PRO A 542 7.63 20.76 12.16
CA PRO A 542 7.01 20.38 10.87
C PRO A 542 5.53 19.94 11.01
N PRO A 543 4.81 19.67 9.89
CA PRO A 543 3.52 18.98 9.91
C PRO A 543 3.57 17.74 10.82
N PRO A 544 2.47 17.42 11.54
CA PRO A 544 2.50 16.43 12.60
C PRO A 544 2.98 15.06 12.14
N CYS A 545 2.52 14.59 10.98
CA CYS A 545 3.02 13.35 10.38
C CYS A 545 4.09 13.63 9.31
N PRO A 546 5.12 12.76 9.18
CA PRO A 546 5.97 12.75 8.00
C PRO A 546 5.17 12.48 6.73
N VAL A 547 5.61 13.06 5.61
CA VAL A 547 4.94 12.99 4.31
C VAL A 547 5.85 12.39 3.25
N CYS A 548 5.25 11.80 2.22
CA CYS A 548 5.90 11.25 1.04
C CYS A 548 5.89 12.29 -0.09
N GLY A 549 7.03 12.95 -0.30
CA GLY A 549 7.11 14.12 -1.18
C GLY A 549 6.28 15.32 -0.69
N GLY A 550 6.28 16.40 -1.46
CA GLY A 550 5.54 17.63 -1.16
C GLY A 550 6.05 18.37 0.09
N PHE A 551 7.37 18.43 0.30
CA PHE A 551 7.96 19.15 1.45
C PHE A 551 9.21 19.98 1.10
N CYS A 552 9.38 21.13 1.75
CA CYS A 552 10.55 21.98 1.52
C CYS A 552 11.83 21.34 2.07
N GLN A 553 12.86 21.25 1.23
CA GLN A 553 14.19 20.77 1.60
C GLN A 553 14.78 21.67 2.70
N GLY A 554 15.12 21.16 3.88
CA GLY A 554 15.69 22.00 4.95
C GLY A 554 15.84 21.30 6.30
N ALA A 555 16.22 22.05 7.33
CA ALA A 555 16.33 21.54 8.71
C ALA A 555 14.96 21.26 9.36
N THR A 556 13.91 21.89 8.84
CA THR A 556 12.50 21.71 9.23
C THR A 556 11.68 21.55 7.95
N PRO A 557 11.32 20.33 7.53
CA PRO A 557 10.57 20.11 6.30
C PRO A 557 9.08 20.43 6.52
N TYR A 558 8.55 21.45 5.85
CA TYR A 558 7.13 21.83 5.87
C TYR A 558 6.49 21.58 4.49
N VAL A 559 5.16 21.42 4.46
CA VAL A 559 4.40 21.06 3.25
C VAL A 559 4.58 22.13 2.16
N CYS A 560 4.75 21.70 0.91
CA CYS A 560 4.81 22.56 -0.26
C CYS A 560 4.22 21.87 -1.49
N THR A 561 3.83 22.70 -2.46
CA THR A 561 3.45 22.28 -3.81
C THR A 561 4.44 22.80 -4.86
N THR A 562 5.13 23.90 -4.55
CA THR A 562 6.09 24.56 -5.43
C THR A 562 7.26 25.16 -4.64
N ASP A 563 8.37 25.46 -5.32
CA ASP A 563 9.50 26.21 -4.72
C ASP A 563 9.10 27.58 -4.13
N ALA A 564 7.99 28.17 -4.62
CA ALA A 564 7.48 29.44 -4.11
C ALA A 564 6.90 29.34 -2.68
N ASP A 565 6.52 28.13 -2.25
CA ASP A 565 6.08 27.88 -0.87
C ASP A 565 7.27 27.89 0.12
N CYS A 566 8.50 27.65 -0.36
CA CYS A 566 9.70 27.47 0.45
C CYS A 566 10.46 28.76 0.82
N VAL A 567 9.80 29.93 0.70
CA VAL A 567 10.40 31.27 0.82
C VAL A 567 10.88 31.67 2.23
N ASN A 568 10.49 30.94 3.28
CA ASN A 568 10.73 31.33 4.68
C ASN A 568 12.10 30.91 5.25
N ALA A 569 12.94 30.21 4.49
CA ALA A 569 14.25 29.74 4.95
C ALA A 569 15.41 30.51 4.30
N ALA A 570 16.52 30.69 5.03
CA ALA A 570 17.56 31.70 4.73
C ALA A 570 18.50 31.40 3.53
N ALA A 571 18.10 30.46 2.67
CA ALA A 571 18.78 30.06 1.44
C ALA A 571 17.71 29.67 0.39
N PRO A 572 18.03 29.53 -0.91
CA PRO A 572 17.09 28.91 -1.85
C PRO A 572 16.86 27.45 -1.45
N HIS A 573 15.66 27.16 -0.96
CA HIS A 573 15.21 25.82 -0.59
C HIS A 573 14.17 25.35 -1.61
N HIS A 574 14.34 24.14 -2.14
CA HIS A 574 13.46 23.57 -3.15
C HIS A 574 12.33 22.76 -2.52
N CYS A 575 11.18 22.72 -3.18
CA CYS A 575 10.10 21.80 -2.85
C CYS A 575 10.48 20.40 -3.36
N VAL A 576 10.64 19.45 -2.43
CA VAL A 576 10.94 18.05 -2.75
C VAL A 576 9.65 17.36 -3.17
N THR A 577 9.42 17.28 -4.47
CA THR A 577 8.32 16.51 -5.07
C THR A 577 8.68 15.04 -5.27
N ASP A 578 9.95 14.65 -5.14
CA ASP A 578 10.39 13.26 -5.17
C ASP A 578 9.62 12.43 -4.13
N HIS A 579 9.26 11.18 -4.48
CA HIS A 579 8.55 10.26 -3.58
C HIS A 579 9.49 9.69 -2.51
N ILE A 580 9.94 10.57 -1.60
CA ILE A 580 10.79 10.26 -0.46
C ILE A 580 10.20 10.79 0.84
N CYS A 581 10.45 10.12 1.97
CA CYS A 581 9.90 10.55 3.26
C CYS A 581 10.58 11.83 3.78
N SER A 582 9.76 12.79 4.21
CA SER A 582 10.21 14.06 4.80
C SER A 582 10.87 13.91 6.17
N GLY A 583 10.55 12.85 6.92
CA GLY A 583 11.00 12.64 8.28
C GLY A 583 10.86 11.20 8.76
N GLY A 584 11.02 10.99 10.06
CA GLY A 584 10.91 9.67 10.67
C GLY A 584 12.13 8.76 10.47
N PRO A 585 12.02 7.46 10.80
CA PRO A 585 13.09 6.48 10.62
C PRO A 585 13.51 6.30 9.14
N ASN A 586 12.57 6.54 8.22
CA ASN A 586 12.73 6.37 6.78
C ASN A 586 13.05 7.69 6.05
N VAL A 587 13.46 8.76 6.75
CA VAL A 587 13.79 10.05 6.14
C VAL A 587 14.74 9.93 4.95
N GLY A 588 14.35 10.52 3.82
CA GLY A 588 15.09 10.45 2.55
C GLY A 588 15.14 9.07 1.88
N LYS A 589 14.31 8.11 2.31
CA LYS A 589 14.06 6.84 1.60
C LYS A 589 12.84 6.98 0.70
N ALA A 590 12.82 6.19 -0.37
CA ALA A 590 11.67 6.09 -1.26
C ALA A 590 10.43 5.61 -0.50
N CYS A 591 9.27 6.14 -0.88
CA CYS A 591 7.97 5.84 -0.29
C CYS A 591 6.90 5.78 -1.39
N ARG A 592 5.79 5.12 -1.07
CA ARG A 592 4.62 5.01 -1.94
C ARG A 592 3.64 6.13 -1.58
N HIS A 593 3.44 7.04 -2.54
CA HIS A 593 2.67 8.27 -2.37
C HIS A 593 1.20 8.14 -2.82
N ASP A 594 0.87 7.06 -3.53
CA ASP A 594 -0.46 6.78 -4.06
C ASP A 594 -1.22 5.80 -3.15
N PRO A 595 -2.56 5.80 -3.22
CA PRO A 595 -3.38 4.76 -2.65
C PRO A 595 -2.98 3.35 -3.14
N PRO A 596 -2.97 2.32 -2.28
CA PRO A 596 -3.45 2.33 -0.90
C PRO A 596 -2.36 2.69 0.16
N PHE A 597 -1.21 3.24 -0.23
CA PHE A 597 -0.05 3.35 0.67
C PHE A 597 0.18 4.75 1.21
N GLY A 598 -0.36 5.76 0.55
CA GLY A 598 -0.41 7.15 0.98
C GLY A 598 -1.48 7.89 0.20
N GLY A 599 -1.71 9.15 0.52
CA GLY A 599 -2.65 9.97 -0.21
C GLY A 599 -2.68 11.42 0.28
N PRO A 600 -3.07 12.38 -0.58
CA PRO A 600 -3.15 13.78 -0.18
C PRO A 600 -4.26 14.00 0.84
N THR A 601 -3.88 14.51 2.01
CA THR A 601 -4.81 15.02 3.03
C THR A 601 -5.01 16.53 2.85
N ALA A 602 -6.23 17.00 3.11
CA ALA A 602 -6.53 18.43 3.09
C ALA A 602 -5.74 19.16 4.20
N GLY A 603 -4.61 19.77 3.83
CA GLY A 603 -3.83 20.65 4.70
C GLY A 603 -2.67 20.03 5.49
N PHE A 604 -2.53 18.70 5.51
CA PHE A 604 -1.41 18.02 6.20
C PHE A 604 -0.39 17.38 5.26
N GLY A 605 -0.59 17.47 3.94
CA GLY A 605 0.31 16.92 2.92
C GLY A 605 -0.03 15.48 2.55
N ASN A 606 0.96 14.69 2.13
CA ASN A 606 0.76 13.30 1.70
C ASN A 606 1.36 12.29 2.70
N PRO A 607 0.68 11.96 3.82
CA PRO A 607 1.13 10.89 4.71
C PRO A 607 1.18 9.53 3.98
N SER A 608 2.13 8.68 4.37
CA SER A 608 2.33 7.35 3.78
C SER A 608 2.72 6.34 4.85
N VAL A 609 2.28 5.08 4.71
CA VAL A 609 2.69 3.95 5.58
C VAL A 609 4.19 3.72 5.58
N ASP A 610 4.90 4.16 4.53
CA ASP A 610 6.36 4.10 4.44
C ASP A 610 7.04 5.21 5.26
N CYS A 611 6.31 6.27 5.64
CA CYS A 611 6.83 7.47 6.29
C CYS A 611 6.33 7.60 7.74
N THR A 612 6.72 6.65 8.58
CA THR A 612 6.30 6.58 9.99
C THR A 612 6.97 7.62 10.90
N SER A 613 6.28 8.02 11.97
CA SER A 613 6.82 8.94 12.98
C SER A 613 7.94 8.33 13.83
N ASN A 614 8.80 9.16 14.42
CA ASN A 614 9.86 8.72 15.31
C ASN A 614 9.28 8.27 16.67
N THR A 615 9.45 6.97 16.99
CA THR A 615 8.92 6.33 18.22
C THR A 615 9.38 6.97 19.53
N GLY A 616 10.50 7.69 19.54
CA GLY A 616 11.03 8.42 20.69
C GLY A 616 10.20 9.62 21.18
N GLN A 617 9.13 10.02 20.46
CA GLN A 617 8.17 11.05 20.89
C GLN A 617 6.75 10.49 21.13
N THR A 618 6.65 9.21 21.51
CA THR A 618 5.37 8.59 21.88
C THR A 618 4.85 9.19 23.20
N ILE A 619 3.68 9.81 23.15
CA ILE A 619 2.96 10.37 24.31
C ILE A 619 1.72 9.58 24.70
N GLY A 620 1.28 8.65 23.86
CA GLY A 620 0.18 7.74 24.15
C GLY A 620 0.31 6.46 23.36
N THR A 621 -0.05 5.35 23.99
CA THR A 621 -0.33 4.07 23.30
C THR A 621 -1.68 3.60 23.81
N ILE A 622 -2.63 3.45 22.89
CA ILE A 622 -4.01 3.09 23.17
C ILE A 622 -4.29 1.75 22.48
N ASP A 623 -4.79 0.78 23.24
CA ASP A 623 -5.27 -0.49 22.72
C ASP A 623 -6.73 -0.33 22.31
N ILE A 624 -7.00 -0.25 21.01
CA ILE A 624 -8.35 -0.08 20.47
C ILE A 624 -8.83 -1.45 19.97
N ILE A 625 -9.90 -1.94 20.59
CA ILE A 625 -10.64 -3.13 20.15
C ILE A 625 -12.00 -2.66 19.66
N PHE A 626 -12.34 -3.00 18.42
CA PHE A 626 -13.64 -2.71 17.83
C PHE A 626 -14.10 -3.90 16.98
N ASN A 627 -15.42 -4.01 16.79
CA ASN A 627 -16.01 -5.15 16.09
C ASN A 627 -16.89 -4.65 14.94
N PRO A 628 -16.32 -4.33 13.77
CA PRO A 628 -17.08 -3.95 12.59
C PRO A 628 -18.10 -5.03 12.21
N ALA A 629 -19.33 -4.60 11.90
CA ALA A 629 -20.34 -5.46 11.29
C ALA A 629 -21.12 -4.69 10.22
N THR A 630 -21.44 -5.35 9.11
CA THR A 630 -22.34 -4.81 8.07
C THR A 630 -23.81 -4.89 8.46
N THR A 631 -24.16 -5.66 9.50
CA THR A 631 -25.53 -5.81 9.98
C THR A 631 -25.89 -4.84 11.10
N GLY A 632 -26.97 -4.08 10.89
CA GLY A 632 -27.61 -3.28 11.94
C GLY A 632 -26.94 -1.94 12.22
N SER A 633 -27.31 -1.33 13.35
CA SER A 633 -26.80 -0.03 13.80
C SER A 633 -26.05 -0.17 15.11
N THR A 634 -24.88 0.45 15.18
CA THR A 634 -24.12 0.62 16.43
C THR A 634 -24.25 2.06 16.91
N THR A 635 -24.54 2.23 18.21
CA THR A 635 -24.85 3.55 18.80
C THR A 635 -24.10 3.73 20.11
N MET A 636 -23.37 4.84 20.24
CA MET A 636 -22.79 5.31 21.49
C MET A 636 -23.48 6.60 21.93
N LEU A 637 -24.14 6.57 23.09
CA LEU A 637 -24.91 7.69 23.62
C LEU A 637 -23.99 8.85 24.07
N PRO A 638 -24.44 10.12 24.03
CA PRO A 638 -23.65 11.28 24.47
C PRO A 638 -23.23 11.26 25.95
N SER A 639 -23.79 10.37 26.77
CA SER A 639 -23.53 10.25 28.20
C SER A 639 -22.43 9.23 28.56
N VAL A 640 -21.76 8.62 27.59
CA VAL A 640 -20.67 7.65 27.81
C VAL A 640 -19.36 8.42 28.00
N GLN A 641 -18.66 8.23 29.13
CA GLN A 641 -17.33 8.82 29.34
C GLN A 641 -16.25 7.74 29.21
N CYS A 642 -15.30 7.94 28.29
CA CYS A 642 -14.26 6.96 27.94
C CYS A 642 -12.96 7.09 28.76
N ASP A 643 -13.01 7.67 29.96
CA ASP A 643 -11.84 8.14 30.74
C ASP A 643 -11.43 7.25 31.94
N GLU A 644 -12.27 6.32 32.38
CA GLU A 644 -11.97 5.41 33.51
C GLU A 644 -11.20 4.15 33.10
N ALA A 645 -10.18 3.78 33.89
CA ALA A 645 -9.24 2.70 33.61
C ALA A 645 -9.78 1.28 33.98
N ALA A 646 -11.01 0.96 33.58
CA ALA A 646 -11.57 -0.40 33.58
C ALA A 646 -12.89 -0.49 32.79
N TYR A 647 -12.82 -0.67 31.47
CA TYR A 647 -13.99 -0.90 30.60
C TYR A 647 -14.57 -2.34 30.71
N SER A 648 -14.78 -2.81 31.95
CA SER A 648 -15.35 -4.13 32.27
C SER A 648 -16.15 -4.14 33.59
N GLY A 649 -17.14 -3.26 33.69
CA GLY A 649 -18.08 -3.15 34.83
C GLY A 649 -19.50 -3.62 34.55
N LYS A 650 -20.26 -3.98 35.60
CA LYS A 650 -21.70 -4.31 35.53
C LYS A 650 -22.56 -3.19 36.11
N ALA A 651 -23.71 -2.95 35.49
CA ALA A 651 -24.77 -2.08 35.99
C ALA A 651 -26.15 -2.78 35.94
N CYS A 652 -27.11 -2.21 36.66
CA CYS A 652 -28.48 -2.71 36.70
C CYS A 652 -29.26 -2.36 35.43
N ILE A 653 -29.79 -3.38 34.75
CA ILE A 653 -30.74 -3.23 33.63
C ILE A 653 -32.15 -3.55 34.14
N GLY A 654 -33.05 -2.57 34.08
CA GLY A 654 -34.40 -2.64 34.63
C GLY A 654 -34.50 -2.37 36.13
N GLY A 655 -35.72 -2.21 36.62
CA GLY A 655 -36.01 -1.98 38.04
C GLY A 655 -35.72 -0.55 38.53
N THR A 656 -35.87 -0.32 39.83
CA THR A 656 -35.73 1.02 40.45
C THR A 656 -34.30 1.54 40.53
N ASN A 657 -33.31 0.68 40.26
CA ASN A 657 -31.89 1.01 40.29
C ASN A 657 -31.26 1.05 38.88
N ASN A 658 -32.06 1.10 37.81
CA ASN A 658 -31.57 1.08 36.43
C ASN A 658 -30.44 2.10 36.19
N GLY A 659 -29.31 1.64 35.64
CA GLY A 659 -28.10 2.45 35.41
C GLY A 659 -27.12 2.56 36.59
N ARG A 660 -27.46 2.07 37.80
CA ARG A 660 -26.48 2.01 38.92
C ARG A 660 -25.48 0.85 38.74
N PRO A 661 -24.20 1.03 39.13
CA PRO A 661 -23.24 -0.08 39.17
C PRO A 661 -23.69 -1.18 40.14
N CYS A 662 -23.38 -2.43 39.80
CA CYS A 662 -23.80 -3.61 40.55
C CYS A 662 -22.72 -4.69 40.58
N THR A 663 -22.77 -5.54 41.59
CA THR A 663 -21.89 -6.72 41.73
C THR A 663 -22.68 -8.03 41.71
N THR A 664 -23.92 -7.99 42.18
CA THR A 664 -24.86 -9.11 42.22
C THR A 664 -26.23 -8.70 41.70
N VAL A 665 -27.06 -9.67 41.31
CA VAL A 665 -28.45 -9.40 40.88
C VAL A 665 -29.29 -8.77 41.99
N GLY A 666 -28.94 -9.00 43.28
CA GLY A 666 -29.62 -8.40 44.42
C GLY A 666 -29.48 -6.87 44.52
N ASP A 667 -28.44 -6.30 43.89
CA ASP A 667 -28.21 -4.85 43.84
C ASP A 667 -29.22 -4.15 42.90
N CYS A 668 -29.98 -4.94 42.12
CA CYS A 668 -30.92 -4.50 41.09
C CYS A 668 -32.36 -4.97 41.39
N PRO A 669 -33.10 -4.33 42.32
CA PRO A 669 -34.47 -4.73 42.64
C PRO A 669 -35.38 -4.65 41.41
N SER A 670 -35.91 -5.80 40.99
CA SER A 670 -36.71 -5.97 39.75
C SER A 670 -35.93 -5.69 38.45
N GLY A 671 -34.61 -5.85 38.47
CA GLY A 671 -33.72 -5.76 37.30
C GLY A 671 -32.64 -6.85 37.29
N THR A 672 -31.71 -6.75 36.35
CA THR A 672 -30.62 -7.73 36.15
C THR A 672 -29.27 -7.02 36.16
N CYS A 673 -28.29 -7.57 36.89
CA CYS A 673 -26.93 -7.03 36.93
C CYS A 673 -26.11 -7.54 35.72
N ASN A 674 -25.82 -6.67 34.75
CA ASN A 674 -25.21 -7.02 33.46
C ASN A 674 -24.13 -5.99 33.02
N ASN A 675 -23.20 -6.36 32.14
CA ASN A 675 -22.05 -5.52 31.78
C ASN A 675 -22.50 -4.22 31.07
N GLN A 676 -22.30 -3.04 31.69
CA GLN A 676 -22.64 -1.72 31.14
C GLN A 676 -21.82 -0.59 31.79
N CYS A 677 -21.65 0.54 31.08
CA CYS A 677 -20.77 1.65 31.46
C CYS A 677 -21.57 2.92 31.83
N PHE A 678 -21.35 3.48 33.03
CA PHE A 678 -21.81 4.80 33.48
C PHE A 678 -20.87 5.33 34.57
N CYS A 679 -20.79 6.65 34.72
CA CYS A 679 -19.75 7.34 35.49
C CYS A 679 -20.24 8.02 36.79
N PRO A 680 -19.33 8.45 37.69
CA PRO A 680 -19.69 8.83 39.06
C PRO A 680 -20.20 10.28 39.18
N THR A 681 -21.24 10.47 40.00
CA THR A 681 -21.65 11.80 40.49
C THR A 681 -20.60 12.39 41.43
N GLY A 682 -19.70 13.26 40.93
CA GLY A 682 -18.61 13.74 41.78
C GLY A 682 -17.68 14.87 41.31
N GLY A 683 -17.98 15.60 40.23
CA GLY A 683 -17.33 16.89 39.90
C GLY A 683 -15.83 16.86 39.60
N GLY A 684 -15.47 16.76 38.32
CA GLY A 684 -14.12 17.03 37.82
C GLY A 684 -14.02 16.87 36.31
N GLN A 685 -13.74 17.97 35.59
CA GLN A 685 -13.84 18.14 34.12
C GLN A 685 -15.28 18.26 33.59
N LYS A 686 -15.49 19.12 32.57
CA LYS A 686 -16.76 19.28 31.85
C LYS A 686 -17.04 18.00 31.04
N GLU A 687 -18.32 17.74 30.76
CA GLU A 687 -18.79 16.56 30.03
C GLU A 687 -18.34 16.56 28.56
N SER A 688 -17.19 15.94 28.28
CA SER A 688 -16.63 15.76 26.93
C SER A 688 -17.34 14.62 26.17
N PRO A 689 -18.54 14.89 25.65
CA PRO A 689 -18.60 15.11 24.19
C PRO A 689 -19.36 16.39 23.78
N ASN A 690 -19.88 17.17 24.74
CA ASN A 690 -20.51 18.47 24.50
C ASN A 690 -19.71 19.58 25.20
N GLY A 691 -18.41 19.64 24.90
CA GLY A 691 -17.47 20.66 25.40
C GLY A 691 -17.74 22.10 24.93
N CYS A 692 -18.93 22.36 24.39
CA CYS A 692 -19.43 23.69 24.09
C CYS A 692 -19.48 24.55 25.36
N ASP A 693 -19.36 25.86 25.19
CA ASP A 693 -19.57 26.81 26.28
C ASP A 693 -21.05 27.07 26.55
N PRO A 694 -21.40 27.53 27.77
CA PRO A 694 -22.79 27.81 28.09
C PRO A 694 -23.36 28.96 27.27
N ALA A 695 -24.55 28.75 26.71
CA ALA A 695 -25.27 29.78 25.96
C ALA A 695 -26.79 29.72 26.18
N CYS A 696 -27.44 30.86 25.94
CA CYS A 696 -28.87 31.03 26.08
C CYS A 696 -29.62 30.27 24.99
N VAL A 697 -30.61 29.46 25.39
CA VAL A 697 -31.54 28.78 24.49
C VAL A 697 -32.90 29.47 24.55
N GLY A 698 -33.28 30.09 23.43
CA GLY A 698 -34.51 30.85 23.25
C GLY A 698 -34.46 32.28 23.81
N GLY A 699 -35.56 33.01 23.61
CA GLY A 699 -35.67 34.42 24.00
C GLY A 699 -35.04 35.39 23.02
N SER A 700 -34.78 36.63 23.47
CA SER A 700 -34.19 37.68 22.61
C SER A 700 -32.66 37.63 22.51
N ASN A 701 -32.01 36.87 23.39
CA ASN A 701 -30.56 36.73 23.49
C ASN A 701 -30.10 35.30 23.14
N ASP A 702 -30.85 34.61 22.27
CA ASP A 702 -30.56 33.24 21.85
C ASP A 702 -29.12 33.13 21.28
N SER A 703 -28.42 32.05 21.63
CA SER A 703 -26.98 31.80 21.40
C SER A 703 -26.01 32.76 22.13
N GLY A 704 -26.50 33.74 22.92
CA GLY A 704 -25.63 34.59 23.74
C GLY A 704 -24.99 33.83 24.90
N PRO A 705 -23.76 34.20 25.34
CA PRO A 705 -23.08 33.51 26.44
C PRO A 705 -23.81 33.74 27.77
N CYS A 706 -23.84 32.73 28.62
CA CYS A 706 -24.54 32.79 29.91
C CYS A 706 -23.82 32.01 31.03
N SER A 707 -24.33 32.15 32.23
CA SER A 707 -23.95 31.41 33.44
C SER A 707 -25.17 31.03 34.28
N VAL A 708 -26.29 31.77 34.14
CA VAL A 708 -27.57 31.54 34.81
C VAL A 708 -28.76 31.94 33.93
N ASP A 709 -29.93 31.32 34.12
CA ASP A 709 -31.14 31.55 33.30
C ASP A 709 -31.58 33.02 33.21
N SER A 710 -31.32 33.83 34.24
CA SER A 710 -31.69 35.25 34.26
C SER A 710 -30.96 36.10 33.20
N GLU A 711 -29.90 35.58 32.60
CA GLU A 711 -29.15 36.23 31.52
C GLU A 711 -29.80 35.99 30.14
N CYS A 712 -30.86 35.17 30.08
CA CYS A 712 -31.56 34.72 28.87
C CYS A 712 -33.04 35.18 28.86
N PRO A 713 -33.36 36.44 28.48
CA PRO A 713 -34.72 36.97 28.56
C PRO A 713 -35.71 36.23 27.64
N GLY A 714 -36.57 35.40 28.24
CA GLY A 714 -37.52 34.54 27.53
C GLY A 714 -36.94 33.19 27.09
N GLY A 715 -35.78 32.81 27.61
CA GLY A 715 -35.13 31.51 27.42
C GLY A 715 -34.56 30.96 28.73
N PHE A 716 -33.54 30.12 28.64
CA PHE A 716 -32.79 29.57 29.79
C PHE A 716 -31.32 29.36 29.40
N CYS A 717 -30.43 29.17 30.38
CA CYS A 717 -28.99 28.98 30.14
C CYS A 717 -28.65 27.49 30.02
N HIS A 718 -28.21 27.05 28.84
CA HIS A 718 -27.78 25.67 28.61
C HIS A 718 -26.26 25.57 28.79
N LEU A 719 -25.78 24.64 29.63
CA LEU A 719 -24.38 24.59 30.06
C LEU A 719 -23.37 24.06 29.02
N GLY A 720 -23.86 23.58 27.88
CA GLY A 720 -23.09 23.27 26.68
C GLY A 720 -24.01 23.29 25.46
N ASP A 721 -24.19 24.46 24.84
CA ASP A 721 -25.18 24.66 23.78
C ASP A 721 -24.71 24.10 22.43
N CYS A 722 -25.10 22.84 22.18
CA CYS A 722 -24.90 22.14 20.92
C CYS A 722 -26.23 22.12 20.13
N ARG A 723 -26.21 22.59 18.87
CA ARG A 723 -27.42 22.67 18.02
C ARG A 723 -27.19 21.99 16.69
N SER A 724 -28.26 21.46 16.08
CA SER A 724 -28.22 20.94 14.70
C SER A 724 -27.64 22.00 13.77
N ASP A 725 -26.61 21.65 13.00
CA ASP A 725 -26.07 22.50 11.96
C ASP A 725 -26.79 22.21 10.62
N PRO A 726 -27.68 23.10 10.15
CA PRO A 726 -28.37 22.91 8.87
C PRO A 726 -27.46 23.14 7.65
N SER A 727 -26.20 23.55 7.84
CA SER A 727 -25.19 23.67 6.78
C SER A 727 -24.32 22.41 6.63
N ALA A 728 -24.35 21.49 7.59
CA ALA A 728 -23.70 20.19 7.51
C ALA A 728 -24.34 19.32 6.39
N THR A 729 -23.56 18.38 5.85
CA THR A 729 -24.07 17.50 4.79
C THR A 729 -25.14 16.55 5.31
N ALA A 730 -26.05 16.10 4.44
CA ALA A 730 -27.19 15.27 4.83
C ALA A 730 -26.83 13.89 5.41
N VAL A 731 -25.56 13.46 5.32
CA VAL A 731 -25.04 12.25 5.97
C VAL A 731 -24.83 12.46 7.48
N LEU A 732 -24.55 13.70 7.91
CA LEU A 732 -24.24 14.06 9.31
C LEU A 732 -25.50 14.41 10.12
N GLN A 733 -26.56 14.85 9.43
CA GLN A 733 -27.86 15.09 10.03
C GLN A 733 -28.67 13.78 10.10
N PRO A 734 -29.19 13.38 11.28
CA PRO A 734 -29.67 14.25 12.36
C PRO A 734 -28.93 14.14 13.72
N ASN A 735 -27.75 13.52 13.78
CA ASN A 735 -27.09 13.17 15.05
C ASN A 735 -25.98 14.16 15.47
N GLU A 736 -25.45 14.92 14.52
CA GLU A 736 -24.30 15.81 14.71
C GLU A 736 -24.74 17.29 14.63
N GLY A 737 -24.03 18.17 15.32
CA GLY A 737 -24.34 19.59 15.46
C GLY A 737 -23.10 20.44 15.67
N ALA A 738 -23.30 21.75 15.88
CA ALA A 738 -22.26 22.72 16.14
C ALA A 738 -22.50 23.48 17.46
N CYS A 739 -21.42 23.71 18.21
CA CYS A 739 -21.42 24.57 19.39
C CYS A 739 -21.69 26.01 18.99
N THR A 740 -22.63 26.70 19.63
CA THR A 740 -22.98 28.09 19.24
C THR A 740 -21.89 29.11 19.57
N GLN A 741 -21.16 28.91 20.66
CA GLN A 741 -20.22 29.87 21.23
C GLN A 741 -18.75 29.42 21.27
N THR A 742 -18.48 28.14 21.00
CA THR A 742 -17.12 27.56 21.01
C THR A 742 -16.62 27.40 19.59
N PHE A 743 -15.46 27.97 19.30
CA PHE A 743 -14.86 28.01 17.98
C PHE A 743 -13.48 27.33 17.99
N GLU A 744 -13.14 26.73 16.86
CA GLU A 744 -11.81 26.24 16.55
C GLU A 744 -11.23 27.09 15.42
N GLY A 745 -9.94 27.43 15.53
CA GLY A 745 -9.28 28.30 14.57
C GLY A 745 -8.09 27.60 13.92
N HIS A 746 -8.01 27.67 12.60
CA HIS A 746 -6.88 27.19 11.79
C HIS A 746 -6.38 28.29 10.84
N CYS A 747 -5.08 28.30 10.55
CA CYS A 747 -4.52 29.25 9.60
C CYS A 747 -4.88 28.88 8.15
N SER A 748 -5.15 29.88 7.32
CA SER A 748 -5.81 29.72 6.02
C SER A 748 -5.02 28.94 4.96
N VAL A 749 -3.71 28.74 5.15
CA VAL A 749 -2.87 27.88 4.29
C VAL A 749 -2.19 26.80 5.13
N THR A 750 -1.60 27.20 6.27
CA THR A 750 -1.01 26.32 7.27
C THR A 750 -2.12 25.77 8.18
N THR A 751 -3.06 24.99 7.65
CA THR A 751 -4.28 24.59 8.40
C THR A 751 -3.98 23.72 9.63
N PHE A 752 -2.84 23.01 9.65
CA PHE A 752 -2.36 22.30 10.84
C PHE A 752 -1.92 23.23 12.00
N LYS A 753 -1.74 24.53 11.73
CA LYS A 753 -1.50 25.55 12.75
C LYS A 753 -2.83 26.08 13.27
N SER A 754 -3.12 25.80 14.53
CA SER A 754 -4.22 26.45 15.22
C SER A 754 -3.96 27.93 15.46
N CYS A 755 -5.02 28.73 15.46
CA CYS A 755 -5.00 30.17 15.74
C CYS A 755 -6.23 30.59 16.56
N GLN A 756 -6.17 31.79 17.13
CA GLN A 756 -7.33 32.52 17.63
C GLN A 756 -7.48 33.88 16.92
N VAL A 757 -6.37 34.43 16.42
CA VAL A 757 -6.33 35.68 15.64
C VAL A 757 -5.34 35.57 14.48
N ASN A 758 -5.51 36.40 13.45
CA ASN A 758 -4.64 36.41 12.26
C ASN A 758 -3.13 36.54 12.60
N ASN A 759 -2.78 37.19 13.71
CA ASN A 759 -1.38 37.32 14.14
C ASN A 759 -0.71 35.96 14.38
N ASP A 760 -1.45 34.96 14.88
CA ASP A 760 -0.93 33.61 15.19
C ASP A 760 -0.50 32.86 13.92
N CYS A 761 -1.06 33.27 12.78
CA CYS A 761 -0.75 32.78 11.43
C CYS A 761 0.41 33.55 10.78
N THR A 762 1.34 34.09 11.58
CA THR A 762 2.51 34.80 11.09
C THR A 762 3.78 34.36 11.79
N THR A 763 4.92 34.59 11.15
CA THR A 763 6.26 34.42 11.74
C THR A 763 6.40 35.18 13.06
N ALA A 764 5.77 36.36 13.19
CA ALA A 764 5.77 37.19 14.39
C ALA A 764 4.88 36.63 15.52
N GLY A 765 3.80 35.93 15.19
CA GLY A 765 2.96 35.17 16.13
C GLY A 765 3.51 33.79 16.51
N GLY A 766 4.77 33.49 16.18
CA GLY A 766 5.36 32.19 16.50
C GLY A 766 4.89 31.06 15.58
N CYS A 767 4.53 31.37 14.34
CA CYS A 767 4.38 30.39 13.27
C CYS A 767 5.50 30.59 12.23
N PRO A 768 6.70 30.00 12.43
CA PRO A 768 7.86 30.26 11.56
C PRO A 768 7.70 29.70 10.13
N TYR A 769 6.73 28.81 9.93
CA TYR A 769 6.39 28.18 8.65
C TYR A 769 5.15 28.80 7.98
N CYS A 770 4.38 29.67 8.65
CA CYS A 770 3.22 30.31 8.03
C CYS A 770 3.64 31.25 6.89
N GLN A 771 2.83 31.27 5.83
CA GLN A 771 3.02 32.12 4.66
C GLN A 771 2.63 33.58 4.96
N GLY A 772 3.20 34.50 4.19
CA GLY A 772 2.95 35.93 4.34
C GLY A 772 1.52 36.30 3.94
N GLY A 773 0.70 36.71 4.91
CA GLY A 773 -0.69 37.15 4.69
C GLY A 773 -1.76 36.11 5.02
N GLU A 774 -1.40 34.98 5.64
CA GLU A 774 -2.39 34.05 6.18
C GLU A 774 -3.32 34.71 7.21
N THR A 775 -4.56 34.22 7.24
CA THR A 775 -5.60 34.66 8.18
C THR A 775 -6.07 33.50 9.04
N CYS A 776 -6.58 33.80 10.22
CA CYS A 776 -7.19 32.81 11.09
C CYS A 776 -8.65 32.57 10.64
N SER A 777 -8.91 31.36 10.16
CA SER A 777 -10.25 30.88 9.84
C SER A 777 -10.85 30.27 11.10
N LEU A 778 -11.98 30.81 11.57
CA LEU A 778 -12.70 30.31 12.75
C LEU A 778 -13.95 29.55 12.31
N THR A 779 -14.10 28.31 12.76
CA THR A 779 -15.28 27.47 12.56
C THR A 779 -15.91 27.13 13.92
N ASN A 780 -17.23 27.01 13.98
CA ASN A 780 -17.90 26.50 15.18
C ASN A 780 -17.44 25.05 15.43
N LYS A 781 -17.18 24.70 16.69
CA LYS A 781 -16.74 23.34 17.05
C LYS A 781 -17.88 22.34 16.88
N ASN A 782 -17.62 21.20 16.24
CA ASN A 782 -18.59 20.10 16.11
C ASN A 782 -18.92 19.48 17.48
N CYS A 783 -20.14 18.95 17.61
CA CYS A 783 -20.67 18.35 18.85
C CYS A 783 -21.84 17.40 18.54
N PHE A 784 -22.36 16.69 19.55
CA PHE A 784 -23.44 15.71 19.35
C PHE A 784 -24.78 16.14 19.93
N ILE A 785 -25.84 15.96 19.14
CA ILE A 785 -27.23 16.22 19.54
C ILE A 785 -28.01 14.92 19.68
N ASN A 786 -28.98 14.92 20.61
CA ASN A 786 -30.10 13.95 20.79
C ASN A 786 -29.77 12.45 20.98
N SER A 787 -28.97 11.85 20.10
CA SER A 787 -28.77 10.39 19.93
C SER A 787 -27.32 9.93 20.09
N GLY A 788 -26.34 10.83 19.93
CA GLY A 788 -24.91 10.49 19.94
C GLY A 788 -24.43 9.84 18.64
N ILE A 789 -23.23 9.26 18.65
CA ILE A 789 -22.68 8.57 17.48
C ILE A 789 -23.57 7.38 17.17
N THR A 790 -24.24 7.41 16.01
CA THR A 790 -24.84 6.21 15.41
C THR A 790 -24.20 6.01 14.06
N ARG A 791 -23.68 4.79 13.84
CA ARG A 791 -23.19 4.32 12.53
C ARG A 791 -23.99 3.08 12.16
N GLN A 792 -24.31 2.91 10.88
CA GLN A 792 -25.14 1.82 10.38
C GLN A 792 -24.35 1.04 9.34
N GLY A 793 -24.27 -0.28 9.53
CA GLY A 793 -23.71 -1.18 8.53
C GLY A 793 -24.67 -1.33 7.35
N PHE A 794 -24.12 -1.58 6.17
CA PHE A 794 -24.85 -1.89 4.96
C PHE A 794 -24.45 -3.29 4.46
N VAL A 795 -25.43 -4.16 4.33
CA VAL A 795 -25.28 -5.53 3.81
C VAL A 795 -25.50 -5.51 2.31
N ASP A 796 -24.45 -5.81 1.55
CA ASP A 796 -24.47 -5.95 0.09
C ASP A 796 -23.40 -6.96 -0.33
N PRO A 797 -23.63 -7.84 -1.33
CA PRO A 797 -22.62 -8.81 -1.75
C PRO A 797 -21.38 -8.18 -2.42
N ASP A 798 -21.55 -7.04 -3.09
CA ASP A 798 -20.53 -6.40 -3.95
C ASP A 798 -19.89 -5.16 -3.29
N ASP A 799 -20.70 -4.28 -2.66
CA ASP A 799 -20.26 -3.06 -1.91
C ASP A 799 -20.75 -3.07 -0.43
N PRO A 800 -20.41 -4.09 0.39
CA PRO A 800 -20.74 -4.09 1.82
C PRO A 800 -20.04 -2.94 2.56
N ARG A 801 -20.65 -2.47 3.65
CA ARG A 801 -20.05 -1.45 4.54
C ARG A 801 -20.20 -1.84 5.99
N SER A 802 -19.11 -2.13 6.68
CA SER A 802 -19.16 -2.41 8.12
C SER A 802 -19.14 -1.12 8.94
N ALA A 803 -19.79 -1.17 10.10
CA ALA A 803 -19.84 -0.07 11.05
C ALA A 803 -19.43 -0.53 12.46
N SER A 804 -18.74 0.36 13.20
CA SER A 804 -18.45 0.16 14.62
C SER A 804 -18.42 1.50 15.37
N THR A 805 -18.64 1.45 16.69
CA THR A 805 -18.34 2.57 17.60
C THR A 805 -17.45 2.03 18.72
N PHE A 806 -16.50 2.83 19.18
CA PHE A 806 -15.49 2.44 20.16
C PHE A 806 -15.16 3.62 21.08
N CYS A 807 -14.45 3.36 22.18
CA CYS A 807 -13.91 4.41 23.05
C CYS A 807 -12.41 4.56 22.77
N ILE A 808 -11.94 5.80 22.75
CA ILE A 808 -10.52 6.16 22.70
C ILE A 808 -10.13 6.66 24.09
N THR A 809 -9.09 6.08 24.68
CA THR A 809 -8.66 6.41 26.05
C THR A 809 -7.70 7.59 26.09
N ALA A 810 -7.37 8.05 27.30
CA ALA A 810 -6.58 9.25 27.50
C ALA A 810 -5.11 8.99 27.13
N THR A 811 -4.44 9.99 26.53
CA THR A 811 -2.99 9.94 26.32
C THR A 811 -2.24 10.37 27.58
N GLY A 812 -0.91 10.24 27.60
CA GLY A 812 -0.06 10.81 28.66
C GLY A 812 0.08 12.35 28.59
N SER A 813 -0.48 13.01 27.58
CA SER A 813 -0.39 14.47 27.41
C SER A 813 -1.70 15.15 27.81
N ALA A 814 -1.68 15.90 28.92
CA ALA A 814 -2.83 16.68 29.39
C ALA A 814 -3.31 17.72 28.37
N ALA A 815 -2.44 18.25 27.51
CA ALA A 815 -2.80 19.21 26.45
C ALA A 815 -3.54 18.53 25.28
N VAL A 816 -3.11 17.32 24.89
CA VAL A 816 -3.85 16.49 23.96
C VAL A 816 -5.22 16.16 24.54
N ASN A 817 -5.26 15.73 25.81
CA ASN A 817 -6.49 15.25 26.40
C ASN A 817 -7.53 16.36 26.62
N ALA A 818 -7.10 17.54 27.08
CA ALA A 818 -7.99 18.67 27.34
C ALA A 818 -8.46 19.38 26.06
N THR A 819 -7.67 19.33 24.98
CA THR A 819 -7.86 20.27 23.86
C THR A 819 -7.92 19.61 22.48
N ALA A 820 -7.21 18.50 22.26
CA ALA A 820 -7.34 17.73 21.02
C ALA A 820 -8.49 16.72 21.04
N GLY A 821 -9.22 16.62 22.17
CA GLY A 821 -10.33 15.68 22.38
C GLY A 821 -9.86 14.25 22.51
N LEU A 822 -9.26 13.85 23.66
CA LEU A 822 -8.76 12.49 23.95
C LEU A 822 -8.71 12.20 25.48
N PRO A 823 -9.80 11.75 26.18
CA PRO A 823 -10.57 10.54 25.83
C PRO A 823 -12.07 10.76 25.57
N GLY A 824 -12.66 9.83 24.80
CA GLY A 824 -14.05 9.93 24.36
C GLY A 824 -14.41 8.98 23.20
N PRO A 825 -15.63 9.11 22.67
CA PRO A 825 -16.20 8.17 21.72
C PRO A 825 -15.58 8.32 20.33
N GLY A 826 -15.64 7.25 19.54
CA GLY A 826 -15.28 7.25 18.12
C GLY A 826 -16.22 6.35 17.33
N GLY A 827 -16.47 6.72 16.08
CA GLY A 827 -17.23 5.97 15.08
C GLY A 827 -16.34 5.52 13.94
N LEU A 828 -16.74 4.45 13.26
CA LEU A 828 -16.10 3.94 12.06
C LEU A 828 -17.17 3.41 11.09
N ILE A 829 -17.06 3.80 9.82
CA ILE A 829 -17.65 3.08 8.67
C ILE A 829 -16.49 2.68 7.75
N GLN A 830 -16.45 1.43 7.29
CA GLN A 830 -15.44 0.93 6.35
C GLN A 830 -16.13 0.31 5.12
N PRO A 831 -15.80 0.76 3.89
CA PRO A 831 -16.14 0.05 2.66
C PRO A 831 -15.39 -1.30 2.57
N GLU A 832 -16.12 -2.35 2.26
CA GLU A 832 -15.62 -3.71 2.06
C GLU A 832 -15.80 -4.09 0.58
N THR A 833 -14.91 -4.91 0.05
CA THR A 833 -15.03 -5.41 -1.34
C THR A 833 -14.50 -6.84 -1.40
N LEU A 834 -15.38 -7.77 -1.75
CA LEU A 834 -15.01 -9.17 -1.95
C LEU A 834 -14.17 -9.30 -3.22
N ILE A 835 -12.89 -9.69 -3.08
CA ILE A 835 -12.07 -10.05 -4.25
C ILE A 835 -12.44 -11.47 -4.65
N HIS A 836 -13.46 -11.59 -5.51
CA HIS A 836 -13.85 -12.87 -6.08
C HIS A 836 -12.67 -13.54 -6.80
N THR A 837 -12.31 -14.74 -6.33
CA THR A 837 -11.41 -15.68 -7.01
C THR A 837 -12.09 -16.45 -8.14
N GLY A 838 -13.35 -16.14 -8.46
CA GLY A 838 -14.11 -16.70 -9.58
C GLY A 838 -14.94 -17.93 -9.22
N PHE A 839 -15.93 -17.76 -8.33
CA PHE A 839 -17.02 -18.71 -8.08
C PHE A 839 -18.23 -18.39 -8.96
#